data_AF-A0A1J1GTS8-F1
#
_entry.id   AF-A0A1J1GTS8-F1
#
_cell.length_a   1.000
_cell.length_b   1.000
_cell.length_c   1.000
_cell.angle_alpha   90.00
_cell.angle_beta   90.00
_cell.angle_gamma   90.00
#
_symmetry.space_group_name_H-M   'P 1'
#
loop_
_entity.id
_entity.type
_entity.pdbx_description
1 polymer ?
#
loop_
_entity_poly.entity_id
_entity_poly.type
_entity_poly.pdbx_seq_one_letter_code
_entity_poly.pdbx_strand_id
1 'polypeptide(L)'
;MLGIQEGRAFFSATKNPNSKPENNIRIEENLPSLNEVYNYFQDFLSRYSSNTLKEGNLKRTLFENVKNNNFTLDLKLDDIYKQQTVFENNEISATPRSERKMKKPENYSAILARALSERPLTYLPTIERVCYEVCETANILNDEDEHLNYIQINLLNTFIRPTPIRGLLAATQERFVVVPGIIVQASKPQHKMRKITLQCRYCDHKMSIDVPLWKDKPQLPPYCRYSSTMKSSMGAANPMDSQLGCNGVLEPYVILPNECTFVDIQSLKMQELPEAVPTGDMPRHLQLNATRYLCEKMIPGDRVYVHGVLTSYNPNPKPTRADGTNFSYLHVLGFQKYDDMTGNDLNFDVEERNELTLLAAEHDIHEKIFKSVAPELYGMDEVKKACACLLFGGTRKRIGEETKIRGDINMLMLGDPSVAKSQILKFVNRCAPVSVYTSGKGSSAAGLTAAVMRDSQGVFSLEGGAMVLADGGVVCIDEFDKMRDDDVVAIHEAMEQQTISISKAGITTMLNTRCAVIAAANPSFGSYDDSQDTTDQHDFKTTILSRFDIIFLLRNKQDVEKDTLLCNHIVALHASKHKSQEGEIPLSKLTRYIQYAKREIAPLLSKEARDSLRNFYVQTRAEYRGDRRSVTKKIPITLRQLESLIRLAESFAKMELSQFATEKHVQMSIDLFSASTAETAKQCLIFETMSPLEQKAVKQAEDAILGRLGKGQRASRVNLFRELQLRGFDRSALSKALAILIKKGELQERGDRSVRRP
;
A
#
# COMPACT_ATOMS: atom_id res chain seq x y z
N MET A 1 14.61 -47.90 22.99
CA MET A 1 15.53 -46.86 22.49
C MET A 1 14.71 -45.62 22.18
N LEU A 2 15.32 -44.43 22.26
CA LEU A 2 14.74 -43.07 22.27
C LEU A 2 14.25 -42.61 23.65
N GLY A 3 15.23 -42.23 24.48
CA GLY A 3 15.01 -41.43 25.67
C GLY A 3 14.81 -39.98 25.29
N ILE A 4 13.57 -39.51 25.38
CA ILE A 4 13.25 -38.09 25.51
C ILE A 4 13.61 -37.71 26.94
N GLN A 5 14.78 -37.09 27.13
CA GLN A 5 15.13 -36.48 28.41
C GLN A 5 14.27 -35.23 28.57
N GLU A 6 13.27 -35.34 29.44
CA GLU A 6 12.66 -34.22 30.13
C GLU A 6 13.77 -33.27 30.61
N GLY A 7 13.58 -31.97 30.35
CA GLY A 7 14.40 -30.91 30.91
C GLY A 7 14.29 -30.91 32.43
N ARG A 8 15.10 -31.73 33.10
CA ARG A 8 15.48 -31.49 34.49
C ARG A 8 16.52 -30.39 34.50
N ALA A 9 16.06 -29.17 34.77
CA ALA A 9 16.90 -28.15 35.36
C ALA A 9 17.64 -28.78 36.56
N PHE A 10 18.96 -28.61 36.60
CA PHE A 10 19.80 -29.04 37.71
C PHE A 10 19.33 -28.36 39.00
N PHE A 11 18.57 -29.07 39.83
CA PHE A 11 18.45 -28.73 41.24
C PHE A 11 19.59 -29.42 41.99
N SER A 12 20.63 -28.64 42.30
CA SER A 12 21.60 -28.97 43.34
C SER A 12 20.88 -28.92 44.69
N ALA A 13 20.45 -30.06 45.20
CA ALA A 13 19.96 -30.21 46.58
C ALA A 13 20.92 -31.11 47.37
N THR A 14 21.94 -30.50 47.99
CA THR A 14 22.60 -31.07 49.15
C THR A 14 21.55 -31.22 50.26
N LYS A 15 21.28 -32.47 50.65
CA LYS A 15 20.34 -32.82 51.72
C LYS A 15 20.80 -32.22 53.05
N ASN A 16 20.13 -31.17 53.50
CA ASN A 16 20.04 -30.78 54.91
C ASN A 16 18.57 -30.97 55.34
N PRO A 17 18.25 -31.75 56.38
CA PRO A 17 16.88 -32.15 56.68
C PRO A 17 16.05 -31.09 57.43
N ASN A 18 16.53 -29.85 57.63
CA ASN A 18 15.88 -28.88 58.53
C ASN A 18 15.63 -27.46 57.96
N SER A 19 15.66 -27.25 56.65
CA SER A 19 15.25 -25.95 56.07
C SER A 19 13.92 -26.08 55.33
N LYS A 20 12.93 -25.26 55.72
CA LYS A 20 11.62 -25.12 55.06
C LYS A 20 11.79 -24.92 53.55
N PRO A 21 10.96 -25.53 52.69
CA PRO A 21 11.05 -25.36 51.25
C PRO A 21 10.56 -23.97 50.85
N GLU A 22 11.50 -23.03 50.67
CA GLU A 22 11.23 -21.76 50.01
C GLU A 22 11.36 -21.93 48.48
N ASN A 23 10.29 -21.53 47.80
CA ASN A 23 10.21 -21.14 46.38
C ASN A 23 10.42 -22.24 45.33
N ASN A 24 9.40 -23.09 45.21
CA ASN A 24 8.94 -23.52 43.88
C ASN A 24 8.63 -22.26 43.06
N ILE A 25 9.24 -22.11 41.88
CA ILE A 25 8.79 -21.14 40.88
C ILE A 25 7.38 -21.59 40.49
N ARG A 26 6.38 -21.01 41.16
CA ARG A 26 4.98 -21.09 40.76
C ARG A 26 4.89 -20.38 39.41
N ILE A 27 4.71 -21.14 38.34
CA ILE A 27 4.02 -20.63 37.16
C ILE A 27 2.70 -20.09 37.70
N GLU A 28 2.37 -18.83 37.43
CA GLU A 28 1.14 -18.21 37.93
C GLU A 28 -0.05 -19.15 37.67
N GLU A 29 -0.90 -19.33 38.68
CA GLU A 29 -1.96 -20.37 38.81
C GLU A 29 -3.06 -20.32 37.71
N ASN A 30 -2.91 -19.53 36.66
CA ASN A 30 -3.91 -19.27 35.62
C ASN A 30 -3.53 -19.74 34.20
N LEU A 31 -2.34 -20.31 33.98
CA LEU A 31 -1.91 -20.81 32.66
C LEU A 31 -2.05 -22.35 32.57
N PRO A 32 -2.63 -22.90 31.49
CA PRO A 32 -2.85 -24.34 31.36
C PRO A 32 -1.52 -25.10 31.26
N SER A 33 -1.46 -26.30 31.86
CA SER A 33 -0.27 -27.13 31.79
C SER A 33 -0.02 -27.64 30.36
N LEU A 34 1.24 -27.89 29.97
CA LEU A 34 1.56 -28.41 28.63
C LEU A 34 0.83 -29.73 28.31
N ASN A 35 0.63 -30.57 29.34
CA ASN A 35 -0.08 -31.84 29.21
C ASN A 35 -1.59 -31.65 28.98
N GLU A 36 -2.20 -30.65 29.60
CA GLU A 36 -3.61 -30.31 29.33
C GLU A 36 -3.80 -29.81 27.91
N VAL A 37 -2.90 -28.94 27.43
CA VAL A 37 -2.91 -28.43 26.05
C VAL A 37 -2.75 -29.57 25.07
N TYR A 38 -1.78 -30.46 25.32
CA TYR A 38 -1.55 -31.66 24.51
C TYR A 38 -2.81 -32.54 24.43
N ASN A 39 -3.40 -32.91 25.58
CA ASN A 39 -4.60 -33.74 25.62
C ASN A 39 -5.81 -33.06 24.97
N TYR A 40 -5.94 -31.73 25.12
CA TYR A 40 -7.01 -30.97 24.49
C TYR A 40 -6.88 -30.97 22.97
N PHE A 41 -5.69 -30.66 22.44
CA PHE A 41 -5.48 -30.65 20.99
C PHE A 41 -5.56 -32.04 20.37
N GLN A 42 -5.13 -33.09 21.08
CA GLN A 42 -5.27 -34.47 20.64
C GLN A 42 -6.75 -34.89 20.58
N ASP A 43 -7.54 -34.58 21.62
CA ASP A 43 -9.00 -34.73 21.62
C ASP A 43 -9.65 -33.93 20.46
N PHE A 44 -9.19 -32.70 20.25
CA PHE A 44 -9.71 -31.78 19.23
C PHE A 44 -9.53 -32.35 17.81
N LEU A 45 -8.33 -32.83 17.48
CA LEU A 45 -8.03 -33.40 16.16
C LEU A 45 -8.65 -34.81 15.94
N SER A 46 -8.85 -35.58 17.02
CA SER A 46 -9.41 -36.94 16.96
C SER A 46 -10.94 -36.97 16.88
N ARG A 47 -11.67 -36.10 17.60
CA ARG A 47 -13.14 -36.00 17.57
C ARG A 47 -13.71 -35.42 16.28
N TYR A 48 -12.84 -34.89 15.42
CA TYR A 48 -13.14 -34.20 14.17
C TYR A 48 -13.66 -35.09 13.02
N SER A 49 -14.04 -36.33 13.31
CA SER A 49 -14.63 -37.26 12.36
C SER A 49 -16.08 -37.45 12.74
N SER A 50 -17.02 -36.74 12.10
CA SER A 50 -18.20 -37.39 11.46
C SER A 50 -19.30 -36.47 10.92
N ASN A 51 -19.49 -35.20 11.30
CA ASN A 51 -20.78 -34.55 10.93
C ASN A 51 -20.74 -33.02 10.68
N THR A 52 -20.13 -32.54 9.58
CA THR A 52 -20.74 -31.58 8.61
C THR A 52 -19.75 -31.23 7.47
N LEU A 53 -20.28 -30.83 6.30
CA LEU A 53 -19.52 -30.42 5.12
C LEU A 53 -18.70 -29.12 5.30
N LYS A 54 -19.02 -28.28 6.29
CA LYS A 54 -18.26 -27.05 6.62
C LYS A 54 -17.23 -27.26 7.72
N GLU A 55 -17.39 -28.30 8.55
CA GLU A 55 -16.46 -28.56 9.64
C GLU A 55 -15.20 -29.28 9.14
N GLY A 56 -15.20 -30.05 8.06
CA GLY A 56 -14.04 -30.86 7.64
C GLY A 56 -12.77 -30.14 7.15
N ASN A 57 -12.71 -28.81 7.08
CA ASN A 57 -11.65 -28.12 6.33
C ASN A 57 -10.24 -28.27 6.93
N LEU A 58 -10.00 -28.09 8.24
CA LEU A 58 -8.64 -28.13 8.80
C LEU A 58 -7.96 -29.51 8.73
N LYS A 59 -8.71 -30.59 8.98
CA LYS A 59 -8.18 -31.96 8.87
C LYS A 59 -8.04 -32.40 7.41
N ARG A 60 -8.95 -31.96 6.52
CA ARG A 60 -8.81 -32.16 5.07
C ARG A 60 -7.65 -31.37 4.50
N THR A 61 -7.49 -30.10 4.87
CA THR A 61 -6.34 -29.28 4.45
C THR A 61 -5.06 -29.83 5.04
N LEU A 62 -5.03 -30.35 6.27
CA LEU A 62 -3.88 -31.10 6.77
C LEU A 62 -3.53 -32.27 5.86
N PHE A 63 -4.50 -33.14 5.57
CA PHE A 63 -4.23 -34.32 4.76
C PHE A 63 -3.96 -33.99 3.29
N GLU A 64 -4.59 -32.96 2.73
CA GLU A 64 -4.32 -32.45 1.37
C GLU A 64 -2.96 -31.78 1.30
N ASN A 65 -2.60 -30.96 2.29
CA ASN A 65 -1.31 -30.28 2.35
C ASN A 65 -0.17 -31.28 2.53
N VAL A 66 -0.34 -32.29 3.39
CA VAL A 66 0.60 -33.42 3.55
C VAL A 66 0.69 -34.23 2.25
N LYS A 67 -0.44 -34.52 1.57
CA LYS A 67 -0.43 -35.19 0.25
C LYS A 67 0.22 -34.36 -0.85
N ASN A 68 0.17 -33.03 -0.74
CA ASN A 68 0.75 -32.08 -1.68
C ASN A 68 2.20 -31.69 -1.32
N ASN A 69 2.86 -32.39 -0.38
CA ASN A 69 4.22 -32.09 0.14
C ASN A 69 4.39 -30.68 0.74
N ASN A 70 3.29 -30.02 1.09
CA ASN A 70 3.29 -28.73 1.77
C ASN A 70 3.04 -28.95 3.26
N PHE A 71 4.08 -29.10 4.07
CA PHE A 71 3.95 -29.37 5.52
C PHE A 71 3.56 -28.15 6.36
N THR A 72 2.87 -27.17 5.77
CA THR A 72 2.38 -25.98 6.47
C THR A 72 0.89 -26.11 6.78
N LEU A 73 0.54 -25.97 8.06
CA LEU A 73 -0.83 -25.81 8.50
C LEU A 73 -1.08 -24.36 8.90
N ASP A 74 -2.04 -23.73 8.24
CA ASP A 74 -2.58 -22.45 8.70
C ASP A 74 -3.60 -22.69 9.81
N LEU A 75 -3.22 -22.36 11.05
CA LEU A 75 -4.11 -22.38 12.20
C LEU A 75 -4.60 -20.95 12.44
N LYS A 76 -5.87 -20.71 12.14
CA LYS A 76 -6.55 -19.46 12.49
C LYS A 76 -7.12 -19.57 13.90
N LEU A 77 -6.83 -18.59 14.75
CA LEU A 77 -7.43 -18.56 16.10
C LEU A 77 -8.97 -18.46 16.05
N ASP A 78 -9.54 -17.92 14.97
CA ASP A 78 -10.99 -17.93 14.67
C ASP A 78 -11.61 -19.33 14.70
N ASP A 79 -10.89 -20.34 14.20
CA ASP A 79 -11.39 -21.70 14.10
C ASP A 79 -11.49 -22.34 15.50
N ILE A 80 -10.67 -21.90 16.46
CA ILE A 80 -10.77 -22.32 17.86
C ILE A 80 -12.04 -21.74 18.51
N TYR A 81 -12.38 -20.48 18.23
CA TYR A 81 -13.55 -19.80 18.82
C TYR A 81 -14.88 -20.23 18.18
N LYS A 82 -14.96 -20.33 16.85
CA LYS A 82 -16.19 -20.71 16.12
C LYS A 82 -16.71 -22.09 16.49
N GLN A 83 -15.85 -22.97 17.02
CA GLN A 83 -16.25 -24.31 17.41
C GLN A 83 -16.70 -24.42 18.86
N GLN A 84 -16.31 -23.50 19.75
CA GLN A 84 -16.83 -23.47 21.12
C GLN A 84 -18.35 -23.27 21.14
N THR A 85 -18.86 -22.35 20.32
CA THR A 85 -20.31 -22.11 20.19
C THR A 85 -21.06 -23.33 19.65
N VAL A 86 -20.41 -24.19 18.86
CA VAL A 86 -20.98 -25.47 18.40
C VAL A 86 -20.92 -26.54 19.49
N PHE A 87 -19.87 -26.58 20.31
CA PHE A 87 -19.78 -27.47 21.47
C PHE A 87 -20.87 -27.18 22.50
N GLU A 88 -21.11 -25.90 22.83
CA GLU A 88 -22.17 -25.48 23.75
C GLU A 88 -23.58 -25.85 23.25
N ASN A 89 -23.82 -25.72 21.93
CA ASN A 89 -25.11 -26.06 21.34
C ASN A 89 -25.37 -27.57 21.23
N ASN A 90 -24.33 -28.39 21.03
CA ASN A 90 -24.47 -29.84 20.90
C ASN A 90 -24.61 -30.57 22.25
N GLU A 91 -24.02 -30.07 23.34
CA GLU A 91 -24.16 -30.67 24.69
C GLU A 91 -25.60 -30.60 25.23
N ILE A 92 -26.43 -29.69 24.71
CA ILE A 92 -27.85 -29.58 25.08
C ILE A 92 -28.70 -30.73 24.48
N SER A 93 -28.17 -31.48 23.49
CA SER A 93 -28.95 -32.45 22.71
C SER A 93 -28.59 -33.93 22.89
N ALA A 94 -27.53 -34.28 23.65
CA ALA A 94 -27.06 -35.66 23.75
C ALA A 94 -27.21 -36.27 25.16
N THR A 95 -27.98 -37.36 25.25
CA THR A 95 -28.16 -38.17 26.48
C THR A 95 -26.85 -38.78 27.01
N PRO A 96 -26.72 -39.03 28.33
CA PRO A 96 -25.45 -39.36 28.95
C PRO A 96 -25.18 -40.87 28.93
N ARG A 97 -24.41 -41.36 27.96
CA ARG A 97 -23.73 -42.67 28.07
C ARG A 97 -22.38 -42.63 27.37
N SER A 98 -21.33 -42.36 28.15
CA SER A 98 -20.12 -43.21 28.26
C SER A 98 -18.96 -42.42 28.88
N GLU A 99 -18.56 -42.90 30.06
CA GLU A 99 -17.22 -42.96 30.66
C GLU A 99 -16.30 -41.73 30.67
N ARG A 100 -16.05 -41.26 31.91
CA ARG A 100 -14.88 -40.52 32.41
C ARG A 100 -14.30 -39.44 31.48
N LYS A 101 -15.11 -38.44 31.14
CA LYS A 101 -14.57 -37.15 30.71
C LYS A 101 -14.34 -36.27 31.94
N MET A 102 -13.07 -35.96 32.19
CA MET A 102 -12.64 -34.88 33.07
C MET A 102 -13.45 -33.63 32.67
N LYS A 103 -14.26 -33.08 33.59
CA LYS A 103 -15.04 -31.86 33.33
C LYS A 103 -14.04 -30.73 32.99
N LYS A 104 -13.90 -30.41 31.70
CA LYS A 104 -13.11 -29.25 31.25
C LYS A 104 -13.96 -28.00 31.50
N PRO A 105 -13.37 -26.89 31.98
CA PRO A 105 -14.13 -25.66 32.24
C PRO A 105 -14.67 -25.08 30.92
N GLU A 106 -15.87 -24.52 30.97
CA GLU A 106 -16.65 -23.97 29.83
C GLU A 106 -15.92 -22.87 29.02
N ASN A 107 -14.75 -22.39 29.48
CA ASN A 107 -13.93 -21.34 28.84
C ASN A 107 -12.50 -21.79 28.44
N TYR A 108 -12.24 -23.09 28.32
CA TYR A 108 -10.87 -23.58 28.06
C TYR A 108 -10.25 -23.07 26.75
N SER A 109 -11.04 -22.89 25.70
CA SER A 109 -10.64 -22.28 24.41
C SER A 109 -10.17 -20.83 24.56
N ALA A 110 -10.89 -20.01 25.34
CA ALA A 110 -10.51 -18.62 25.61
C ALA A 110 -9.22 -18.54 26.46
N ILE A 111 -9.08 -19.45 27.44
CA ILE A 111 -7.86 -19.58 28.26
C ILE A 111 -6.68 -20.02 27.39
N LEU A 112 -6.89 -20.95 26.47
CA LEU A 112 -5.87 -21.43 25.54
C LEU A 112 -5.47 -20.36 24.51
N ALA A 113 -6.43 -19.61 23.97
CA ALA A 113 -6.16 -18.47 23.10
C ALA A 113 -5.34 -17.39 23.83
N ARG A 114 -5.67 -17.10 25.09
CA ARG A 114 -4.88 -16.21 25.94
C ARG A 114 -3.47 -16.75 26.18
N ALA A 115 -3.33 -18.03 26.51
CA ALA A 115 -2.03 -18.67 26.72
C ALA A 115 -1.15 -18.64 25.45
N LEU A 116 -1.74 -18.86 24.28
CA LEU A 116 -1.05 -18.74 22.99
C LEU A 116 -0.67 -17.29 22.66
N SER A 117 -1.46 -16.30 23.08
CA SER A 117 -1.11 -14.89 22.90
C SER A 117 0.02 -14.42 23.83
N GLU A 118 0.06 -14.94 25.06
CA GLU A 118 1.05 -14.56 26.08
C GLU A 118 2.39 -15.29 25.91
N ARG A 119 2.38 -16.59 25.56
CA ARG A 119 3.61 -17.40 25.40
C ARG A 119 3.51 -18.42 24.25
N PRO A 120 3.46 -17.98 22.99
CA PRO A 120 3.32 -18.90 21.84
C PRO A 120 4.51 -19.86 21.69
N LEU A 121 5.75 -19.41 21.94
CA LEU A 121 6.97 -20.20 21.70
C LEU A 121 7.06 -21.48 22.55
N THR A 122 6.43 -21.50 23.73
CA THR A 122 6.42 -22.68 24.60
C THR A 122 5.35 -23.70 24.20
N TYR A 123 4.21 -23.24 23.70
CA TYR A 123 3.08 -24.11 23.37
C TYR A 123 3.13 -24.64 21.93
N LEU A 124 3.67 -23.87 20.97
CA LEU A 124 3.73 -24.27 19.56
C LEU A 124 4.44 -25.61 19.32
N PRO A 125 5.61 -25.91 19.92
CA PRO A 125 6.26 -27.22 19.74
C PRO A 125 5.42 -28.40 20.23
N THR A 126 4.64 -28.19 21.29
CA THR A 126 3.71 -29.20 21.81
C THR A 126 2.58 -29.48 20.81
N ILE A 127 2.06 -28.44 20.16
CA ILE A 127 1.01 -28.60 19.14
C ILE A 127 1.59 -29.25 17.87
N GLU A 128 2.79 -28.87 17.43
CA GLU A 128 3.48 -29.53 16.30
C GLU A 128 3.64 -31.04 16.56
N ARG A 129 3.99 -31.42 17.79
CA ARG A 129 4.11 -32.82 18.20
C ARG A 129 2.76 -33.57 18.14
N VAL A 130 1.68 -32.96 18.64
CA VAL A 130 0.34 -33.57 18.57
C VAL A 130 -0.07 -33.79 17.11
N CYS A 131 0.15 -32.79 16.24
CA CYS A 131 -0.17 -32.90 14.80
C CYS A 131 0.60 -34.06 14.15
N TYR A 132 1.87 -34.23 14.51
CA TYR A 132 2.70 -35.33 14.02
C TYR A 132 2.13 -36.70 14.44
N GLU A 133 1.86 -36.91 15.73
CA GLU A 133 1.32 -38.18 16.25
C GLU A 133 -0.08 -38.50 15.67
N VAL A 134 -0.91 -37.48 15.40
CA VAL A 134 -2.20 -37.67 14.72
C VAL A 134 -2.02 -38.08 13.24
N CYS A 135 -0.99 -37.58 12.55
CA CYS A 135 -0.70 -37.99 11.18
C CYS A 135 -0.11 -39.40 11.11
N GLU A 136 0.74 -39.74 12.09
CA GLU A 136 1.31 -41.09 12.26
C GLU A 136 0.18 -42.11 12.51
N THR A 137 -0.72 -41.85 13.45
CA THR A 137 -1.87 -42.74 13.72
C THR A 137 -2.84 -42.90 12.54
N ALA A 138 -2.83 -41.97 11.59
CA ALA A 138 -3.63 -42.04 10.37
C ALA A 138 -2.96 -42.83 9.22
N ASN A 139 -1.74 -43.36 9.40
CA ASN A 139 -0.96 -44.12 8.40
C ASN A 139 -0.78 -43.40 7.05
N ILE A 140 -0.61 -42.08 7.05
CA ILE A 140 -0.40 -41.29 5.82
C ILE A 140 1.10 -41.06 5.54
N LEU A 141 1.95 -41.18 6.56
CA LEU A 141 3.40 -41.04 6.44
C LEU A 141 4.02 -42.43 6.27
N ASN A 142 4.88 -42.59 5.25
CA ASN A 142 5.68 -43.81 5.10
C ASN A 142 6.89 -43.73 6.06
N ASP A 143 7.27 -44.86 6.65
CA ASP A 143 8.34 -44.98 7.66
C ASP A 143 9.74 -44.48 7.18
N GLU A 144 9.93 -44.16 5.90
CA GLU A 144 11.19 -43.64 5.36
C GLU A 144 11.35 -42.11 5.51
N ASP A 145 10.28 -41.38 5.85
CA ASP A 145 10.29 -39.90 6.01
C ASP A 145 10.57 -39.42 7.47
N GLU A 146 10.93 -40.34 8.37
CA GLU A 146 11.10 -40.14 9.82
C GLU A 146 12.06 -39.01 10.24
N HIS A 147 12.83 -38.44 9.30
CA HIS A 147 13.93 -37.54 9.66
C HIS A 147 13.73 -36.06 9.30
N LEU A 148 12.72 -35.67 8.49
CA LEU A 148 12.69 -34.29 7.96
C LEU A 148 11.36 -33.53 7.98
N ASN A 149 10.18 -34.17 8.12
CA ASN A 149 8.91 -33.46 7.95
C ASN A 149 8.19 -33.17 9.27
N TYR A 150 8.73 -32.21 10.04
CA TYR A 150 7.96 -31.60 11.13
C TYR A 150 6.95 -30.62 10.54
N ILE A 151 5.66 -30.95 10.65
CA ILE A 151 4.56 -30.05 10.30
C ILE A 151 4.79 -28.70 11.01
N GLN A 152 4.88 -27.63 10.23
CA GLN A 152 5.00 -26.27 10.74
C GLN A 152 3.62 -25.65 10.84
N ILE A 153 3.32 -25.09 12.01
CA ILE A 153 2.06 -24.38 12.25
C ILE A 153 2.28 -22.90 11.95
N ASN A 154 1.55 -22.39 10.97
CA ASN A 154 1.40 -20.96 10.73
C ASN A 154 0.26 -20.47 11.61
N LEU A 155 0.60 -19.77 12.69
CA LEU A 155 -0.40 -19.18 13.56
C LEU A 155 -0.85 -17.84 12.99
N LEU A 156 -2.10 -17.77 12.56
CA LEU A 156 -2.74 -16.56 12.05
C LEU A 156 -3.74 -16.06 13.08
N ASN A 157 -3.54 -14.83 13.55
CA ASN A 157 -4.46 -14.20 14.48
C ASN A 157 -5.25 -13.09 13.77
N THR A 158 -6.56 -13.24 13.66
CA THR A 158 -7.45 -12.22 13.08
C THR A 158 -8.09 -11.33 14.15
N PHE A 159 -7.99 -11.67 15.44
CA PHE A 159 -8.59 -10.89 16.53
C PHE A 159 -7.75 -9.71 17.01
N ILE A 160 -6.42 -9.82 16.93
CA ILE A 160 -5.53 -8.77 17.41
C ILE A 160 -5.44 -7.67 16.37
N ARG A 161 -5.82 -6.45 16.76
CA ARG A 161 -5.64 -5.26 15.92
C ARG A 161 -4.16 -5.11 15.56
N PRO A 162 -3.83 -4.82 14.29
CA PRO A 162 -2.46 -4.66 13.87
C PRO A 162 -1.78 -3.55 14.65
N THR A 163 -0.63 -3.87 15.26
CA THR A 163 0.19 -2.92 16.01
C THR A 163 1.23 -2.29 15.08
N PRO A 164 1.30 -0.96 14.95
CA PRO A 164 2.33 -0.31 14.15
C PRO A 164 3.72 -0.56 14.76
N ILE A 165 4.77 -0.48 13.95
CA ILE A 165 6.16 -0.71 14.39
C ILE A 165 6.52 0.24 15.54
N ARG A 166 6.01 1.47 15.53
CA ARG A 166 6.19 2.46 16.61
C ARG A 166 5.54 2.06 17.95
N GLY A 167 4.49 1.24 17.90
CA GLY A 167 3.78 0.72 19.07
C GLY A 167 4.45 -0.49 19.73
N LEU A 168 5.52 -1.03 19.13
CA LEU A 168 6.29 -2.13 19.68
C LEU A 168 7.15 -1.63 20.86
N LEU A 169 6.55 -1.61 22.04
CA LEU A 169 7.19 -1.23 23.30
C LEU A 169 7.60 -2.48 24.10
N ALA A 170 8.39 -2.28 25.16
CA ALA A 170 8.86 -3.35 26.03
C ALA A 170 7.74 -4.26 26.59
N ALA A 171 6.52 -3.74 26.77
CA ALA A 171 5.35 -4.52 27.22
C ALA A 171 4.90 -5.61 26.23
N THR A 172 5.30 -5.51 24.96
CA THR A 172 5.01 -6.50 23.91
C THR A 172 6.09 -7.55 23.74
N GLN A 173 7.19 -7.46 24.51
CA GLN A 173 8.27 -8.43 24.47
C GLN A 173 7.77 -9.83 24.86
N GLU A 174 8.20 -10.85 24.12
CA GLU A 174 7.81 -12.26 24.25
C GLU A 174 6.30 -12.55 24.05
N ARG A 175 5.50 -11.55 23.68
CA ARG A 175 4.08 -11.70 23.35
C ARG A 175 3.89 -11.81 21.85
N PHE A 176 2.76 -12.41 21.47
CA PHE A 176 2.32 -12.48 20.09
C PHE A 176 1.85 -11.10 19.60
N VAL A 177 2.38 -10.65 18.47
CA VAL A 177 2.03 -9.37 17.84
C VAL A 177 1.77 -9.55 16.35
N VAL A 178 0.89 -8.70 15.82
CA VAL A 178 0.60 -8.62 14.38
C VAL A 178 1.09 -7.27 13.90
N VAL A 179 2.11 -7.27 13.04
CA VAL A 179 2.75 -6.03 12.58
C VAL A 179 2.55 -5.89 11.07
N PRO A 180 1.90 -4.83 10.59
CA PRO A 180 1.81 -4.52 9.17
C PRO A 180 3.09 -3.83 8.67
N GLY A 181 3.51 -4.15 7.45
CA GLY A 181 4.58 -3.41 6.78
C GLY A 181 4.90 -3.89 5.38
N ILE A 182 5.95 -3.30 4.81
CA ILE A 182 6.45 -3.61 3.47
C ILE A 182 7.82 -4.28 3.61
N ILE A 183 8.04 -5.39 2.93
CA ILE A 183 9.36 -6.04 2.94
C ILE A 183 10.31 -5.27 2.02
N VAL A 184 11.41 -4.77 2.56
CA VAL A 184 12.42 -3.99 1.81
C VAL A 184 13.53 -4.89 1.30
N GLN A 185 13.88 -5.91 2.09
CA GLN A 185 15.02 -6.78 1.80
C GLN A 185 14.73 -8.19 2.28
N ALA A 186 15.10 -9.15 1.45
CA ALA A 186 15.13 -10.57 1.80
C ALA A 186 16.56 -11.08 1.64
N SER A 187 17.15 -11.63 2.69
CA SER A 187 18.44 -12.31 2.57
C SER A 187 18.26 -13.68 1.91
N LYS A 188 19.34 -14.25 1.40
CA LYS A 188 19.34 -15.66 0.96
C LYS A 188 19.15 -16.57 2.18
N PRO A 189 18.44 -17.70 2.06
CA PRO A 189 18.31 -18.67 3.15
C PRO A 189 19.68 -19.09 3.67
N GLN A 190 19.79 -19.17 4.99
CA GLN A 190 20.95 -19.65 5.74
C GLN A 190 20.56 -20.89 6.54
N HIS A 191 21.51 -21.78 6.79
CA HIS A 191 21.25 -23.00 7.54
C HIS A 191 21.65 -22.82 9.01
N LYS A 192 20.73 -23.07 9.94
CA LYS A 192 20.99 -23.13 11.38
C LYS A 192 20.86 -24.56 11.87
N MET A 193 21.76 -24.98 12.76
CA MET A 193 21.70 -26.30 13.39
C MET A 193 20.54 -26.35 14.40
N ARG A 194 19.65 -27.34 14.28
CA ARG A 194 18.55 -27.62 15.23
C ARG A 194 18.95 -28.67 16.27
N LYS A 195 19.48 -29.81 15.82
CA LYS A 195 20.08 -30.82 16.68
C LYS A 195 21.58 -30.78 16.47
N ILE A 196 22.32 -30.47 17.53
CA ILE A 196 23.78 -30.42 17.51
C ILE A 196 24.30 -31.69 18.15
N THR A 197 24.99 -32.52 17.39
CA THR A 197 25.75 -33.66 17.89
C THR A 197 27.16 -33.21 18.25
N LEU A 198 27.49 -33.30 19.53
CA LEU A 198 28.80 -33.02 20.08
C LEU A 198 29.54 -34.32 20.35
N GLN A 199 30.80 -34.41 19.93
CA GLN A 199 31.71 -35.49 20.26
C GLN A 199 32.83 -34.96 21.15
N CYS A 200 33.08 -35.62 22.27
CA CYS A 200 34.24 -35.31 23.12
C CYS A 200 35.53 -35.81 22.44
N ARG A 201 36.57 -34.96 22.35
CA ARG A 201 37.87 -35.31 21.73
C ARG A 201 38.62 -36.47 22.39
N TYR A 202 38.31 -36.76 23.66
CA TYR A 202 39.13 -37.65 24.49
C TYR A 202 38.41 -38.96 24.86
N CYS A 203 37.08 -38.97 24.93
CA CYS A 203 36.30 -40.18 25.27
C CYS A 203 35.33 -40.62 24.17
N ASP A 204 35.32 -39.94 23.02
CA ASP A 204 34.41 -40.21 21.89
C ASP A 204 32.91 -40.26 22.25
N HIS A 205 32.54 -39.77 23.43
CA HIS A 205 31.16 -39.72 23.85
C HIS A 205 30.41 -38.71 22.99
N LYS A 206 29.41 -39.22 22.27
CA LYS A 206 28.48 -38.43 21.46
C LYS A 206 27.28 -37.99 22.31
N MET A 207 26.94 -36.71 22.24
CA MET A 207 25.73 -36.16 22.86
C MET A 207 25.01 -35.26 21.87
N SER A 208 23.68 -35.40 21.77
CA SER A 208 22.85 -34.50 20.97
C SER A 208 22.20 -33.44 21.87
N ILE A 209 22.35 -32.17 21.51
CA ILE A 209 21.65 -31.05 22.15
C ILE A 209 20.68 -30.44 21.14
N ASP A 210 19.41 -30.35 21.53
CA ASP A 210 18.41 -29.62 20.76
C ASP A 210 18.54 -28.12 21.07
N VAL A 211 18.79 -27.33 20.04
CA VAL A 211 18.90 -25.88 20.12
C VAL A 211 17.59 -25.26 19.62
N PRO A 212 16.88 -24.49 20.46
CA PRO A 212 15.70 -23.80 20.00
C PRO A 212 16.06 -22.72 18.98
N LEU A 213 15.24 -22.59 17.93
CA LEU A 213 15.49 -21.72 16.77
C LEU A 213 15.72 -20.25 17.15
N TRP A 214 15.11 -19.77 18.25
CA TRP A 214 15.21 -18.40 18.73
C TRP A 214 16.45 -18.08 19.57
N LYS A 215 17.27 -19.08 19.96
CA LYS A 215 18.55 -18.86 20.65
C LYS A 215 19.69 -18.90 19.66
N ASP A 216 20.53 -17.87 19.64
CA ASP A 216 21.63 -17.76 18.66
C ASP A 216 22.86 -18.59 19.02
N LYS A 217 23.19 -18.71 20.31
CA LYS A 217 24.33 -19.52 20.76
C LYS A 217 23.86 -20.72 21.57
N PRO A 218 24.19 -21.95 21.14
CA PRO A 218 24.04 -23.11 22.01
C PRO A 218 24.96 -22.95 23.21
N GLN A 219 24.44 -23.16 24.42
CA GLN A 219 25.28 -23.26 25.60
C GLN A 219 25.90 -24.66 25.62
N LEU A 220 27.15 -24.73 25.18
CA LEU A 220 27.93 -25.95 25.25
C LEU A 220 28.28 -26.23 26.72
N PRO A 221 28.13 -27.47 27.22
CA PRO A 221 28.61 -27.82 28.54
C PRO A 221 30.13 -27.58 28.64
N PRO A 222 30.61 -26.89 29.69
CA PRO A 222 32.03 -26.58 29.83
C PRO A 222 32.89 -27.81 30.15
N TYR A 223 32.27 -28.89 30.66
CA TYR A 223 32.94 -30.14 31.02
C TYR A 223 32.24 -31.34 30.37
N CYS A 224 33.00 -32.42 30.16
CA CYS A 224 32.46 -33.68 29.67
C CYS A 224 31.45 -34.29 30.66
N ARG A 225 30.20 -34.54 30.21
CA ARG A 225 29.16 -35.18 31.04
C ARG A 225 29.44 -36.65 31.35
N TYR A 226 30.21 -37.33 30.50
CA TYR A 226 30.56 -38.74 30.71
C TYR A 226 31.48 -38.92 31.93
N SER A 227 32.46 -38.03 32.11
CA SER A 227 33.32 -38.06 33.29
C SER A 227 32.61 -37.58 34.55
N SER A 228 31.65 -36.66 34.46
CA SER A 228 30.87 -36.21 35.62
C SER A 228 29.83 -37.22 36.10
N THR A 229 29.22 -37.99 35.20
CA THR A 229 28.29 -39.09 35.53
C THR A 229 29.02 -40.28 36.13
N MET A 230 30.18 -40.68 35.60
CA MET A 230 31.03 -41.71 36.22
C MET A 230 31.46 -41.34 37.65
N LYS A 231 31.75 -40.05 37.90
CA LYS A 231 32.08 -39.52 39.24
C LYS A 231 30.95 -39.64 40.26
N SER A 232 29.70 -39.64 39.80
CA SER A 232 28.51 -39.70 40.67
C SER A 232 28.01 -41.13 40.87
N SER A 233 28.27 -42.05 39.93
CA SER A 233 27.91 -43.47 40.06
C SER A 233 28.95 -44.32 40.78
N MET A 234 30.25 -43.95 40.74
CA MET A 234 31.31 -44.68 41.46
C MET A 234 32.04 -43.73 42.41
N GLY A 235 31.82 -43.91 43.71
CA GLY A 235 32.57 -43.20 44.74
C GLY A 235 34.06 -43.52 44.67
N ALA A 236 34.87 -42.46 44.67
CA ALA A 236 36.32 -42.42 44.94
C ALA A 236 37.21 -43.53 44.35
N ALA A 237 37.96 -43.13 43.30
CA ALA A 237 39.32 -43.54 42.98
C ALA A 237 39.58 -45.03 42.63
N ASN A 238 39.44 -45.35 41.33
CA ASN A 238 40.27 -46.37 40.68
C ASN A 238 41.40 -45.69 39.86
N PRO A 239 42.66 -46.13 39.95
CA PRO A 239 43.80 -45.58 39.20
C PRO A 239 43.82 -45.99 37.71
N MET A 240 42.67 -46.38 37.15
CA MET A 240 42.48 -46.66 35.72
C MET A 240 41.72 -45.52 35.00
N ASP A 241 41.25 -44.51 35.75
CA ASP A 241 40.59 -43.30 35.24
C ASP A 241 41.56 -42.24 34.68
N SER A 242 42.87 -42.42 34.88
CA SER A 242 43.91 -41.50 34.35
C SER A 242 44.19 -41.68 32.86
N GLN A 243 43.60 -42.70 32.21
CA GLN A 243 43.82 -43.00 30.80
C GLN A 243 42.84 -42.27 29.86
N LEU A 244 41.67 -41.84 30.36
CA LEU A 244 40.76 -40.95 29.64
C LEU A 244 41.01 -39.51 30.12
N GLY A 245 41.89 -38.79 29.42
CA GLY A 245 42.28 -37.39 29.69
C GLY A 245 41.17 -36.33 29.62
N CYS A 246 39.91 -36.71 29.84
CA CYS A 246 38.72 -35.85 29.85
C CYS A 246 38.54 -35.06 31.15
N ASN A 247 39.30 -35.39 32.20
CA ASN A 247 39.07 -34.87 33.54
C ASN A 247 39.55 -33.42 33.65
N GLY A 248 38.61 -32.47 33.76
CA GLY A 248 38.89 -31.06 34.04
C GLY A 248 39.28 -30.20 32.84
N VAL A 249 39.24 -30.74 31.61
CA VAL A 249 39.48 -29.95 30.40
C VAL A 249 38.26 -29.07 30.12
N LEU A 250 38.50 -27.76 29.98
CA LEU A 250 37.50 -26.80 29.56
C LEU A 250 37.22 -26.96 28.06
N GLU A 251 35.95 -27.02 27.68
CA GLU A 251 35.47 -27.10 26.28
C GLU A 251 36.01 -28.31 25.46
N PRO A 252 35.86 -29.56 25.93
CA PRO A 252 36.38 -30.74 25.22
C PRO A 252 35.52 -31.20 24.02
N TYR A 253 34.36 -30.57 23.82
CA TYR A 253 33.36 -30.97 22.82
C TYR A 253 33.60 -30.31 21.47
N VAL A 254 33.61 -31.13 20.41
CA VAL A 254 33.61 -30.68 19.01
C VAL A 254 32.25 -30.97 18.41
N ILE A 255 31.72 -30.01 17.65
CA ILE A 255 30.49 -30.20 16.89
C ILE A 255 30.80 -31.06 15.66
N LEU A 256 30.08 -32.18 15.49
CA LEU A 256 30.13 -33.01 14.29
C LEU A 256 29.09 -32.50 13.29
N PRO A 257 29.47 -31.76 12.23
CA PRO A 257 28.49 -31.21 11.29
C PRO A 257 27.72 -32.28 10.51
N ASN A 258 28.31 -33.46 10.29
CA ASN A 258 27.71 -34.53 9.49
C ASN A 258 26.52 -35.22 10.18
N GLU A 259 26.47 -35.22 11.52
CA GLU A 259 25.40 -35.84 12.31
C GLU A 259 24.40 -34.80 12.86
N CYS A 260 24.63 -33.51 12.55
CA CYS A 260 23.73 -32.43 12.91
C CYS A 260 22.54 -32.35 11.94
N THR A 261 21.38 -32.01 12.46
CA THR A 261 20.22 -31.67 11.62
C THR A 261 20.14 -30.16 11.43
N PHE A 262 20.03 -29.72 10.18
CA PHE A 262 19.94 -28.30 9.83
C PHE A 262 18.49 -27.89 9.54
N VAL A 263 18.20 -26.61 9.78
CA VAL A 263 16.94 -25.95 9.45
C VAL A 263 17.25 -24.64 8.76
N ASP A 264 16.49 -24.34 7.71
CA ASP A 264 16.61 -23.09 6.97
C ASP A 264 16.03 -21.92 7.77
N ILE A 265 16.76 -20.81 7.75
CA ILE A 265 16.40 -19.54 8.35
C ILE A 265 16.68 -18.44 7.34
N GLN A 266 15.74 -17.51 7.25
CA GLN A 266 15.88 -16.35 6.38
C GLN A 266 15.66 -15.08 7.20
N SER A 267 16.57 -14.13 7.07
CA SER A 267 16.40 -12.80 7.66
C SER A 267 15.75 -11.85 6.63
N LEU A 268 14.64 -11.24 7.01
CA LEU A 268 13.94 -10.24 6.19
C LEU A 268 14.01 -8.89 6.92
N LYS A 269 13.98 -7.81 6.15
CA LYS A 269 13.88 -6.44 6.67
C LYS A 269 12.55 -5.86 6.24
N MET A 270 11.73 -5.47 7.21
CA MET A 270 10.43 -4.86 6.98
C MET A 270 10.46 -3.38 7.35
N GLN A 271 9.68 -2.56 6.65
CA GLN A 271 9.50 -1.14 6.88
C GLN A 271 8.03 -0.84 7.23
N GLU A 272 7.82 0.20 8.04
CA GLU A 272 6.49 0.68 8.40
C GLU A 272 5.70 1.15 7.16
N LEU A 273 4.38 0.95 7.17
CA LEU A 273 3.50 1.49 6.12
C LEU A 273 3.55 3.02 6.12
N PRO A 274 3.55 3.68 4.94
CA PRO A 274 3.63 5.14 4.84
C PRO A 274 2.49 5.86 5.57
N GLU A 275 1.31 5.24 5.66
CA GLU A 275 0.13 5.79 6.37
C GLU A 275 0.33 5.93 7.88
N ALA A 276 1.15 5.07 8.49
CA ALA A 276 1.41 5.06 9.92
C ALA A 276 2.56 6.01 10.32
N VAL A 277 3.24 6.63 9.34
CA VAL A 277 4.36 7.52 9.58
C VAL A 277 3.84 8.93 9.86
N PRO A 278 4.06 9.49 11.07
CA PRO A 278 3.73 10.87 11.37
C PRO A 278 4.63 11.81 10.55
N THR A 279 4.09 12.99 10.25
CA THR A 279 4.80 14.01 9.47
C THR A 279 6.11 14.43 10.12
N GLY A 280 7.22 14.30 9.37
CA GLY A 280 8.54 14.79 9.76
C GLY A 280 9.50 13.74 10.33
N ASP A 281 9.07 12.48 10.46
CA ASP A 281 9.91 11.38 10.96
C ASP A 281 10.19 10.33 9.86
N MET A 282 11.36 9.69 9.90
CA MET A 282 11.73 8.68 8.92
C MET A 282 11.01 7.35 9.24
N PRO A 283 10.51 6.60 8.24
CA PRO A 283 9.94 5.27 8.46
C PRO A 283 10.95 4.35 9.14
N ARG A 284 10.51 3.66 10.20
CA ARG A 284 11.35 2.72 10.95
C ARG A 284 11.40 1.37 10.24
N HIS A 285 12.53 0.68 10.40
CA HIS A 285 12.70 -0.69 9.91
C HIS A 285 12.79 -1.68 11.08
N LEU A 286 12.26 -2.88 10.86
CA LEU A 286 12.27 -4.00 11.80
C LEU A 286 12.88 -5.23 11.10
N GLN A 287 13.77 -5.93 11.79
CA GLN A 287 14.32 -7.19 11.31
C GLN A 287 13.39 -8.34 11.68
N LEU A 288 13.11 -9.21 10.72
CA LEU A 288 12.29 -10.41 10.86
C LEU A 288 13.16 -11.64 10.63
N ASN A 289 12.92 -12.70 11.40
CA ASN A 289 13.53 -14.01 11.18
C ASN A 289 12.43 -15.02 10.83
N ALA A 290 12.41 -15.47 9.58
CA ALA A 290 11.56 -16.55 9.09
C ALA A 290 12.30 -17.90 9.19
N THR A 291 11.57 -18.98 9.45
CA THR A 291 12.15 -20.32 9.62
C THR A 291 11.42 -21.37 8.79
N ARG A 292 12.15 -22.43 8.40
CA ARG A 292 11.64 -23.62 7.70
C ARG A 292 10.87 -23.24 6.42
N TYR A 293 9.60 -23.63 6.32
CA TYR A 293 8.75 -23.45 5.12
C TYR A 293 8.25 -22.01 4.94
N LEU A 294 8.62 -21.08 5.83
CA LEU A 294 8.37 -19.65 5.65
C LEU A 294 9.49 -18.95 4.86
N CYS A 295 10.62 -19.63 4.63
CA CYS A 295 11.69 -19.12 3.78
C CYS A 295 11.22 -19.00 2.31
N GLU A 296 11.71 -17.98 1.61
CA GLU A 296 11.46 -17.67 0.19
C GLU A 296 9.99 -17.43 -0.19
N LYS A 297 9.04 -17.40 0.76
CA LYS A 297 7.63 -17.07 0.47
C LYS A 297 7.38 -15.61 0.11
N MET A 298 8.29 -14.71 0.48
CA MET A 298 8.09 -13.28 0.45
C MET A 298 9.13 -12.58 -0.42
N ILE A 299 8.66 -11.67 -1.27
CA ILE A 299 9.51 -10.92 -2.21
C ILE A 299 9.67 -9.48 -1.68
N PRO A 300 10.84 -8.85 -1.84
CA PRO A 300 10.98 -7.42 -1.59
C PRO A 300 9.96 -6.61 -2.39
N GLY A 301 9.23 -5.71 -1.71
CA GLY A 301 8.14 -4.91 -2.26
C GLY A 301 6.75 -5.38 -1.82
N ASP A 302 6.59 -6.61 -1.32
CA ASP A 302 5.30 -7.11 -0.87
C ASP A 302 4.84 -6.39 0.42
N ARG A 303 3.56 -6.02 0.47
CA ARG A 303 2.85 -5.53 1.67
C ARG A 303 2.27 -6.72 2.44
N VAL A 304 2.54 -6.81 3.73
CA VAL A 304 2.35 -8.05 4.49
C VAL A 304 1.97 -7.76 5.93
N TYR A 305 1.10 -8.61 6.49
CA TYR A 305 0.93 -8.73 7.93
C TYR A 305 1.83 -9.85 8.43
N VAL A 306 2.73 -9.48 9.33
CA VAL A 306 3.65 -10.42 9.96
C VAL A 306 3.10 -10.77 11.32
N HIS A 307 2.77 -12.04 11.48
CA HIS A 307 2.35 -12.64 12.74
C HIS A 307 3.62 -13.19 13.40
N GLY A 308 3.97 -12.67 14.57
CA GLY A 308 5.24 -13.04 15.19
C GLY A 308 5.38 -12.65 16.64
N VAL A 309 6.53 -13.00 17.21
CA VAL A 309 6.88 -12.73 18.60
C VAL A 309 8.08 -11.82 18.65
N LEU A 310 7.96 -10.70 19.37
CA LEU A 310 9.06 -9.78 19.53
C LEU A 310 10.08 -10.36 20.51
N THR A 311 11.25 -10.70 19.99
CA THR A 311 12.36 -11.28 20.77
C THR A 311 13.54 -10.32 20.75
N SER A 312 14.34 -10.32 21.82
CA SER A 312 15.58 -9.56 21.86
C SER A 312 16.79 -10.50 21.78
N TYR A 313 17.83 -10.06 21.10
CA TYR A 313 19.13 -10.73 21.11
C TYR A 313 20.23 -9.72 21.41
N ASN A 314 21.30 -10.21 22.00
CA ASN A 314 22.48 -9.42 22.26
C ASN A 314 23.60 -9.86 21.30
N PRO A 315 24.01 -9.02 20.33
CA PRO A 315 25.04 -9.36 19.37
C PRO A 315 26.45 -9.43 20.00
N ASN A 316 26.69 -8.77 21.14
CA ASN A 316 28.00 -8.68 21.77
C ASN A 316 27.95 -8.97 23.28
N PRO A 317 28.04 -10.24 23.69
CA PRO A 317 28.26 -10.60 25.09
C PRO A 317 29.75 -10.43 25.44
N LYS A 318 30.31 -9.22 25.30
CA LYS A 318 31.65 -8.96 25.86
C LYS A 318 31.51 -8.88 27.38
N PRO A 319 32.31 -9.63 28.17
CA PRO A 319 32.12 -9.74 29.62
C PRO A 319 32.48 -8.46 30.40
N THR A 320 33.02 -7.43 29.74
CA THR A 320 33.67 -6.29 30.43
C THR A 320 32.75 -5.08 30.62
N ARG A 321 31.65 -4.96 29.87
CA ARG A 321 30.59 -3.96 30.07
C ARG A 321 29.27 -4.54 29.56
N ALA A 322 28.49 -5.12 30.47
CA ALA A 322 27.12 -5.52 30.18
C ALA A 322 26.27 -4.26 30.05
N ASP A 323 26.29 -3.64 28.87
CA ASP A 323 25.30 -2.63 28.52
C ASP A 323 23.97 -3.37 28.33
N GLY A 324 22.93 -2.97 29.06
CA GLY A 324 21.63 -3.66 29.08
C GLY A 324 20.81 -3.48 27.80
N THR A 325 21.41 -2.93 26.75
CA THR A 325 20.77 -2.62 25.48
C THR A 325 20.80 -3.84 24.55
N ASN A 326 19.63 -4.45 24.36
CA ASN A 326 19.47 -5.55 23.42
C ASN A 326 18.83 -5.05 22.11
N PHE A 327 19.18 -5.68 21.00
CA PHE A 327 18.51 -5.43 19.73
C PHE A 327 17.25 -6.29 19.66
N SER A 328 16.16 -5.72 19.16
CA SER A 328 14.88 -6.43 18.99
C SER A 328 14.72 -6.89 17.55
N TYR A 329 14.23 -8.11 17.37
CA TYR A 329 13.81 -8.66 16.09
C TYR A 329 12.50 -9.42 16.28
N LEU A 330 11.74 -9.55 15.20
CA LEU A 330 10.49 -10.31 15.22
C LEU A 330 10.76 -11.73 14.73
N HIS A 331 10.46 -12.72 15.57
CA HIS A 331 10.43 -14.11 15.14
C HIS A 331 9.09 -14.39 14.46
N VAL A 332 9.13 -14.75 13.18
CA VAL A 332 7.91 -14.92 12.39
C VAL A 332 7.30 -16.30 12.63
N LEU A 333 6.03 -16.30 13.01
CA LEU A 333 5.20 -17.49 13.15
C LEU A 333 4.29 -17.70 11.93
N GLY A 334 3.90 -16.62 11.26
CA GLY A 334 3.08 -16.67 10.07
C GLY A 334 3.17 -15.41 9.23
N PHE A 335 3.01 -15.56 7.92
CA PHE A 335 2.85 -14.44 6.99
C PHE A 335 1.43 -14.44 6.44
N GLN A 336 0.85 -13.26 6.37
CA GLN A 336 -0.39 -13.04 5.64
C GLN A 336 -0.12 -11.94 4.61
N LYS A 337 -0.11 -12.31 3.33
CA LYS A 337 0.07 -11.33 2.25
C LYS A 337 -1.15 -10.40 2.22
N TYR A 338 -0.87 -9.12 1.98
CA TYR A 338 -1.90 -8.13 1.74
C TYR A 338 -2.36 -8.27 0.28
N ASP A 339 -3.41 -9.04 0.03
CA ASP A 339 -4.02 -9.05 -1.30
C ASP A 339 -4.89 -7.80 -1.44
N ASP A 340 -4.47 -6.83 -2.26
CA ASP A 340 -5.25 -5.62 -2.57
C ASP A 340 -6.64 -5.92 -3.15
N MET A 341 -6.84 -7.13 -3.70
CA MET A 341 -8.12 -7.61 -4.26
C MET A 341 -9.01 -8.33 -3.23
N THR A 342 -8.46 -8.72 -2.09
CA THR A 342 -9.11 -9.54 -1.05
C THR A 342 -8.65 -9.12 0.35
N GLY A 343 -8.43 -7.82 0.55
CA GLY A 343 -7.86 -7.23 1.76
C GLY A 343 -8.87 -7.16 2.91
N ASN A 344 -8.88 -8.20 3.72
CA ASN A 344 -9.78 -8.47 4.84
C ASN A 344 -9.63 -7.56 6.09
N ASP A 345 -8.97 -6.40 5.97
CA ASP A 345 -8.70 -5.49 7.12
C ASP A 345 -9.66 -4.31 7.24
N LEU A 346 -10.72 -4.33 6.43
CA LEU A 346 -11.98 -3.68 6.76
C LEU A 346 -13.05 -4.74 6.50
N ASN A 347 -13.22 -5.65 7.45
CA ASN A 347 -14.54 -6.24 7.62
C ASN A 347 -15.46 -5.05 7.91
N PHE A 348 -16.03 -4.46 6.86
CA PHE A 348 -17.13 -3.53 7.04
C PHE A 348 -18.16 -4.33 7.82
N ASP A 349 -18.50 -3.86 9.01
CA ASP A 349 -19.62 -4.45 9.72
C ASP A 349 -20.85 -4.36 8.83
N VAL A 350 -21.77 -5.32 8.98
CA VAL A 350 -23.01 -5.33 8.19
C VAL A 350 -23.75 -3.99 8.36
N GLU A 351 -23.67 -3.39 9.55
CA GLU A 351 -24.21 -2.07 9.86
C GLU A 351 -23.53 -0.95 9.06
N GLU A 352 -22.19 -0.91 9.02
CA GLU A 352 -21.45 0.09 8.24
C GLU A 352 -21.75 -0.03 6.74
N ARG A 353 -21.81 -1.26 6.19
CA ARG A 353 -22.22 -1.46 4.80
C ARG A 353 -23.61 -0.90 4.54
N ASN A 354 -24.56 -1.18 5.45
CA ASN A 354 -25.93 -0.68 5.32
C ASN A 354 -25.97 0.86 5.32
N GLU A 355 -25.21 1.53 6.19
CA GLU A 355 -25.11 2.99 6.17
C GLU A 355 -24.57 3.53 4.84
N LEU A 356 -23.50 2.92 4.30
CA LEU A 356 -22.88 3.35 3.05
C LEU A 356 -23.81 3.13 1.85
N THR A 357 -24.53 2.01 1.81
CA THR A 357 -25.52 1.73 0.75
C THR A 357 -26.73 2.67 0.84
N LEU A 358 -27.18 3.02 2.05
CA LEU A 358 -28.26 3.99 2.24
C LEU A 358 -27.85 5.38 1.77
N LEU A 359 -26.61 5.79 2.05
CA LEU A 359 -26.04 7.04 1.55
C LEU A 359 -25.94 7.07 0.02
N ALA A 360 -25.61 5.95 -0.61
CA ALA A 360 -25.54 5.83 -2.06
C ALA A 360 -26.92 5.89 -2.75
N ALA A 361 -27.99 5.46 -2.05
CA ALA A 361 -29.35 5.48 -2.57
C ALA A 361 -29.97 6.88 -2.64
N GLU A 362 -29.34 7.88 -2.02
CA GLU A 362 -29.82 9.27 -2.10
C GLU A 362 -29.63 9.86 -3.50
N HIS A 363 -30.68 10.50 -4.03
CA HIS A 363 -30.69 11.01 -5.41
C HIS A 363 -29.68 12.12 -5.71
N ASP A 364 -29.16 12.82 -4.69
CA ASP A 364 -28.23 13.95 -4.84
C ASP A 364 -26.79 13.61 -4.42
N ILE A 365 -26.43 12.32 -4.37
CA ILE A 365 -25.13 11.86 -3.85
C ILE A 365 -23.92 12.53 -4.54
N HIS A 366 -23.99 12.74 -5.86
CA HIS A 366 -22.93 13.41 -6.62
C HIS A 366 -22.66 14.81 -6.09
N GLU A 367 -23.70 15.63 -5.92
CA GLU A 367 -23.55 17.01 -5.44
C GLU A 367 -23.04 17.05 -4.01
N LYS A 368 -23.52 16.16 -3.14
CA LYS A 368 -23.03 16.05 -1.76
C LYS A 368 -21.55 15.70 -1.71
N ILE A 369 -21.11 14.75 -2.53
CA ILE A 369 -19.69 14.38 -2.65
C ILE A 369 -18.90 15.59 -3.15
N PHE A 370 -19.35 16.28 -4.20
CA PHE A 370 -18.60 17.43 -4.75
C PHE A 370 -18.49 18.60 -3.77
N LYS A 371 -19.54 18.88 -2.98
CA LYS A 371 -19.51 19.89 -1.90
C LYS A 371 -18.63 19.46 -0.73
N SER A 372 -18.57 18.17 -0.45
CA SER A 372 -17.72 17.60 0.62
C SER A 372 -16.23 17.57 0.25
N VAL A 373 -15.88 17.60 -1.04
CA VAL A 373 -14.50 17.73 -1.51
C VAL A 373 -14.04 19.19 -1.36
N ALA A 374 -13.04 19.40 -0.50
CA ALA A 374 -12.45 20.70 -0.18
C ALA A 374 -13.49 21.78 0.18
N PRO A 375 -14.19 21.66 1.34
CA PRO A 375 -15.18 22.65 1.77
C PRO A 375 -14.54 24.01 2.10
N GLU A 376 -13.25 24.03 2.46
CA GLU A 376 -12.48 25.25 2.73
C GLU A 376 -12.31 26.14 1.48
N LEU A 377 -12.46 25.58 0.28
CA LEU A 377 -12.26 26.29 -0.98
C LEU A 377 -13.61 26.65 -1.59
N TYR A 378 -13.81 27.92 -1.90
CA TYR A 378 -14.99 28.40 -2.61
C TYR A 378 -14.74 28.45 -4.12
N GLY A 379 -15.70 27.96 -4.90
CA GLY A 379 -15.62 27.88 -6.36
C GLY A 379 -14.84 26.66 -6.90
N MET A 380 -14.56 26.71 -8.20
CA MET A 380 -13.90 25.64 -8.97
C MET A 380 -14.63 24.28 -8.92
N ASP A 381 -15.96 24.30 -9.11
CA ASP A 381 -16.79 23.09 -9.01
C ASP A 381 -16.37 21.99 -9.98
N GLU A 382 -15.94 22.36 -11.20
CA GLU A 382 -15.44 21.39 -12.19
C GLU A 382 -14.15 20.69 -11.72
N VAL A 383 -13.27 21.41 -11.03
CA VAL A 383 -12.05 20.83 -10.46
C VAL A 383 -12.39 19.89 -9.31
N LYS A 384 -13.38 20.24 -8.47
CA LYS A 384 -13.86 19.40 -7.38
C LYS A 384 -14.51 18.12 -7.90
N LYS A 385 -15.34 18.20 -8.95
CA LYS A 385 -15.91 17.04 -9.65
C LYS A 385 -14.82 16.09 -10.15
N ALA A 386 -13.80 16.63 -10.80
CA ALA A 386 -12.68 15.81 -11.28
C ALA A 386 -11.85 15.19 -10.15
N CYS A 387 -11.61 15.93 -9.06
CA CYS A 387 -10.92 15.40 -7.87
C CYS A 387 -11.71 14.24 -7.25
N ALA A 388 -13.04 14.35 -7.19
CA ALA A 388 -13.89 13.24 -6.77
C ALA A 388 -13.73 12.04 -7.72
N CYS A 389 -13.84 12.25 -9.04
CA CYS A 389 -13.65 11.18 -10.03
C CYS A 389 -12.31 10.46 -9.88
N LEU A 390 -11.23 11.21 -9.63
CA LEU A 390 -9.90 10.68 -9.39
C LEU A 390 -9.82 9.83 -8.11
N LEU A 391 -10.48 10.26 -7.04
CA LEU A 391 -10.52 9.53 -5.77
C LEU A 391 -11.24 8.18 -5.89
N PHE A 392 -12.33 8.08 -6.64
CA PHE A 392 -13.06 6.82 -6.87
C PHE A 392 -12.39 5.95 -7.96
N GLY A 393 -11.82 6.59 -8.99
CA GLY A 393 -11.10 5.93 -10.10
C GLY A 393 -12.00 5.04 -10.98
N GLY A 394 -11.52 4.65 -12.16
CA GLY A 394 -12.20 3.71 -13.05
C GLY A 394 -11.96 2.24 -12.65
N THR A 395 -12.42 1.31 -13.48
CA THR A 395 -12.24 -0.12 -13.25
C THR A 395 -11.02 -0.65 -14.00
N ARG A 396 -10.28 -1.55 -13.36
CA ARG A 396 -9.18 -2.27 -14.00
C ARG A 396 -9.75 -3.47 -14.73
N LYS A 397 -9.46 -3.59 -16.02
CA LYS A 397 -9.96 -4.69 -16.87
C LYS A 397 -8.79 -5.57 -17.29
N ARG A 398 -8.95 -6.89 -17.15
CA ARG A 398 -8.04 -7.87 -17.74
C ARG A 398 -8.68 -8.40 -19.02
N ILE A 399 -8.04 -8.17 -20.15
CA ILE A 399 -8.43 -8.78 -21.41
C ILE A 399 -7.57 -10.02 -21.60
N GLY A 400 -8.19 -11.20 -21.49
CA GLY A 400 -7.48 -12.48 -21.51
C GLY A 400 -6.52 -12.64 -20.32
N GLU A 401 -5.45 -13.43 -20.51
CA GLU A 401 -4.45 -13.68 -19.47
C GLU A 401 -3.35 -12.59 -19.38
N GLU A 402 -2.98 -11.95 -20.49
CA GLU A 402 -1.78 -11.09 -20.51
C GLU A 402 -2.05 -9.58 -20.50
N THR A 403 -3.10 -9.09 -21.18
CA THR A 403 -3.26 -7.64 -21.35
C THR A 403 -4.10 -7.01 -20.24
N LYS A 404 -3.48 -6.13 -19.46
CA LYS A 404 -4.13 -5.34 -18.41
C LYS A 404 -4.39 -3.93 -18.93
N ILE A 405 -5.65 -3.50 -18.88
CA ILE A 405 -6.03 -2.12 -19.16
C ILE A 405 -6.05 -1.34 -17.84
N ARG A 406 -5.41 -0.18 -17.86
CA ARG A 406 -5.36 0.76 -16.74
C ARG A 406 -6.77 1.31 -16.46
N GLY A 407 -7.15 1.31 -15.18
CA GLY A 407 -8.40 1.90 -14.69
C GLY A 407 -8.23 3.26 -13.99
N ASP A 408 -7.01 3.64 -13.65
CA ASP A 408 -6.75 4.83 -12.83
C ASP A 408 -6.79 6.11 -13.67
N ILE A 409 -7.33 7.20 -13.11
CA ILE A 409 -7.54 8.48 -13.80
C ILE A 409 -6.43 9.45 -13.44
N ASN A 410 -5.83 10.09 -14.43
CA ASN A 410 -4.77 11.09 -14.22
C ASN A 410 -5.27 12.50 -14.50
N MET A 411 -4.93 13.44 -13.61
CA MET A 411 -5.37 14.84 -13.68
C MET A 411 -4.18 15.80 -13.63
N LEU A 412 -4.19 16.80 -14.51
CA LEU A 412 -3.21 17.89 -14.54
C LEU A 412 -3.90 19.24 -14.31
N MET A 413 -3.36 20.02 -13.38
CA MET A 413 -3.83 21.37 -13.05
C MET A 413 -2.78 22.39 -13.49
N LEU A 414 -3.05 23.09 -14.58
CA LEU A 414 -2.26 24.20 -15.08
C LEU A 414 -2.91 25.50 -14.62
N GLY A 415 -2.14 26.52 -14.25
CA GLY A 415 -2.77 27.76 -13.78
C GLY A 415 -1.81 28.78 -13.22
N ASP A 416 -2.29 30.00 -12.99
CA ASP A 416 -1.51 31.05 -12.32
C ASP A 416 -1.15 30.61 -10.87
N PRO A 417 -0.10 31.17 -10.26
CA PRO A 417 0.11 31.08 -8.83
C PRO A 417 -1.11 31.71 -8.12
N SER A 418 -1.32 31.31 -6.86
CA SER A 418 -2.42 31.78 -6.00
C SER A 418 -3.81 31.21 -6.27
N VAL A 419 -3.98 30.26 -7.22
CA VAL A 419 -5.29 29.61 -7.48
C VAL A 419 -5.53 28.36 -6.60
N ALA A 420 -5.10 28.39 -5.33
CA ALA A 420 -5.29 27.32 -4.33
C ALA A 420 -4.93 25.86 -4.73
N LYS A 421 -4.19 25.63 -5.83
CA LYS A 421 -3.88 24.28 -6.34
C LYS A 421 -3.17 23.39 -5.32
N SER A 422 -2.15 23.92 -4.64
CA SER A 422 -1.42 23.16 -3.61
C SER A 422 -2.31 22.81 -2.41
N GLN A 423 -3.37 23.59 -2.13
CA GLN A 423 -4.34 23.23 -1.09
C GLN A 423 -5.24 22.07 -1.53
N ILE A 424 -5.63 22.03 -2.80
CA ILE A 424 -6.37 20.89 -3.38
C ILE A 424 -5.51 19.62 -3.28
N LEU A 425 -4.23 19.67 -3.67
CA LEU A 425 -3.31 18.53 -3.54
C LEU A 425 -3.18 18.05 -2.09
N LYS A 426 -3.06 18.97 -1.13
CA LYS A 426 -3.02 18.64 0.31
C LYS A 426 -4.33 18.06 0.82
N PHE A 427 -5.47 18.53 0.32
CA PHE A 427 -6.77 17.97 0.65
C PHE A 427 -6.91 16.54 0.12
N VAL A 428 -6.54 16.29 -1.14
CA VAL A 428 -6.53 14.95 -1.73
C VAL A 428 -5.62 14.01 -0.94
N ASN A 429 -4.44 14.49 -0.50
CA ASN A 429 -3.54 13.69 0.33
C ASN A 429 -4.10 13.35 1.73
N ARG A 430 -5.07 14.13 2.25
CA ARG A 430 -5.79 13.82 3.49
C ARG A 430 -6.99 12.91 3.28
N CYS A 431 -7.59 12.95 2.08
CA CYS A 431 -8.82 12.25 1.74
C CYS A 431 -8.59 10.88 1.11
N ALA A 432 -7.49 10.69 0.39
CA ALA A 432 -7.16 9.42 -0.22
C ALA A 432 -6.74 8.40 0.85
N PRO A 433 -7.15 7.12 0.71
CA PRO A 433 -6.77 6.08 1.66
C PRO A 433 -5.27 5.79 1.65
N VAL A 434 -4.67 5.80 0.45
CA VAL A 434 -3.23 5.72 0.23
C VAL A 434 -2.84 6.90 -0.64
N SER A 435 -1.97 7.77 -0.13
CA SER A 435 -1.41 8.84 -0.92
C SER A 435 -0.03 9.28 -0.47
N VAL A 436 0.75 9.74 -1.45
CA VAL A 436 2.08 10.31 -1.20
C VAL A 436 2.14 11.68 -1.85
N TYR A 437 2.49 12.68 -1.05
CA TYR A 437 2.72 14.04 -1.52
C TYR A 437 4.20 14.25 -1.81
N THR A 438 4.51 14.72 -3.02
CA THR A 438 5.86 14.97 -3.50
C THR A 438 5.94 16.32 -4.19
N SER A 439 7.13 16.93 -4.15
CA SER A 439 7.43 18.15 -4.92
C SER A 439 8.41 17.80 -6.04
N GLY A 440 8.19 18.33 -7.23
CA GLY A 440 8.98 18.05 -8.43
C GLY A 440 10.46 18.42 -8.31
N LYS A 441 10.83 19.42 -7.49
CA LYS A 441 12.24 19.75 -7.23
C LYS A 441 12.89 18.87 -6.16
N GLY A 442 12.09 18.46 -5.16
CA GLY A 442 12.56 17.69 -4.01
C GLY A 442 12.63 16.18 -4.26
N SER A 443 12.03 15.72 -5.36
CA SER A 443 11.92 14.30 -5.69
C SER A 443 12.80 14.00 -6.89
N SER A 444 13.93 13.35 -6.67
CA SER A 444 14.75 12.80 -7.75
C SER A 444 14.11 11.54 -8.34
N ALA A 445 14.58 11.06 -9.50
CA ALA A 445 14.15 9.79 -10.09
C ALA A 445 14.21 8.65 -9.08
N ALA A 446 15.23 8.61 -8.22
CA ALA A 446 15.36 7.64 -7.14
C ALA A 446 14.23 7.77 -6.09
N GLY A 447 13.83 9.00 -5.77
CA GLY A 447 12.73 9.30 -4.84
C GLY A 447 11.34 9.07 -5.44
N LEU A 448 11.15 9.18 -6.76
CA LEU A 448 9.89 8.88 -7.44
C LEU A 448 9.72 7.38 -7.74
N THR A 449 10.79 6.72 -8.19
CA THR A 449 10.76 5.32 -8.68
C THR A 449 11.11 4.31 -7.59
N ALA A 450 12.27 3.68 -7.66
CA ALA A 450 12.87 2.93 -6.57
C ALA A 450 14.40 3.03 -6.72
N ALA A 451 15.09 3.04 -5.59
CA ALA A 451 16.53 3.11 -5.53
C ALA A 451 17.10 1.76 -5.08
N VAL A 452 18.21 1.34 -5.69
CA VAL A 452 18.99 0.22 -5.18
C VAL A 452 20.03 0.81 -4.23
N MET A 453 19.90 0.53 -2.94
CA MET A 453 20.88 0.90 -1.92
C MET A 453 21.74 -0.30 -1.54
N ARG A 454 22.96 -0.04 -1.07
CA ARG A 454 23.83 -1.08 -0.52
C ARG A 454 23.81 -1.00 1.00
N ASP A 455 23.35 -2.05 1.65
CA ASP A 455 23.32 -2.12 3.12
C ASP A 455 24.74 -2.30 3.68
N SER A 456 24.92 -2.07 4.99
CA SER A 456 26.22 -2.22 5.67
C SER A 456 26.79 -3.64 5.59
N GLN A 457 25.94 -4.64 5.33
CA GLN A 457 26.34 -6.03 5.09
C GLN A 457 26.79 -6.29 3.63
N GLY A 458 26.83 -5.25 2.80
CA GLY A 458 27.25 -5.32 1.39
C GLY A 458 26.19 -5.87 0.44
N VAL A 459 25.00 -6.23 0.95
CA VAL A 459 23.85 -6.71 0.16
C VAL A 459 23.08 -5.53 -0.43
N PHE A 460 22.65 -5.65 -1.68
CA PHE A 460 21.78 -4.67 -2.33
C PHE A 460 20.34 -4.81 -1.83
N SER A 461 19.75 -3.70 -1.36
CA SER A 461 18.35 -3.58 -0.98
C SER A 461 17.62 -2.65 -1.94
N LEU A 462 16.33 -2.91 -2.17
CA LEU A 462 15.46 -2.06 -2.99
C LEU A 462 14.65 -1.16 -2.06
N GLU A 463 14.84 0.15 -2.16
CA GLU A 463 14.01 1.14 -1.49
C GLU A 463 12.98 1.68 -2.47
N GLY A 464 11.70 1.47 -2.15
CA GLY A 464 10.57 2.00 -2.93
C GLY A 464 10.51 3.51 -2.86
N GLY A 465 10.45 4.17 -4.00
CA GLY A 465 10.13 5.60 -4.10
C GLY A 465 8.63 5.85 -3.99
N ALA A 466 8.25 7.14 -4.06
CA ALA A 466 6.90 7.62 -3.82
C ALA A 466 5.82 6.93 -4.66
N MET A 467 6.11 6.61 -5.94
CA MET A 467 5.12 5.95 -6.80
C MET A 467 4.90 4.49 -6.42
N VAL A 468 5.95 3.77 -6.00
CA VAL A 468 5.84 2.37 -5.55
C VAL A 468 5.13 2.30 -4.20
N LEU A 469 5.43 3.24 -3.30
CA LEU A 469 4.76 3.35 -2.01
C LEU A 469 3.26 3.64 -2.15
N ALA A 470 2.88 4.40 -3.17
CA ALA A 470 1.50 4.79 -3.44
C ALA A 470 0.67 3.76 -4.24
N ASP A 471 1.13 2.50 -4.40
CA ASP A 471 0.40 1.48 -5.16
C ASP A 471 -1.06 1.33 -4.67
N GLY A 472 -2.01 1.38 -5.61
CA GLY A 472 -3.46 1.38 -5.36
C GLY A 472 -4.07 2.74 -4.94
N GLY A 473 -3.23 3.76 -4.80
CA GLY A 473 -3.58 5.07 -4.25
C GLY A 473 -3.45 6.23 -5.24
N VAL A 474 -3.14 7.40 -4.68
CA VAL A 474 -2.95 8.66 -5.42
C VAL A 474 -1.58 9.25 -5.12
N VAL A 475 -0.83 9.63 -6.16
CA VAL A 475 0.41 10.40 -6.04
C VAL A 475 0.10 11.86 -6.35
N CYS A 476 0.37 12.74 -5.39
CA CYS A 476 0.25 14.18 -5.54
C CYS A 476 1.62 14.78 -5.87
N ILE A 477 1.74 15.45 -7.01
CA ILE A 477 2.98 16.10 -7.45
C ILE A 477 2.73 17.60 -7.57
N ASP A 478 3.44 18.41 -6.77
CA ASP A 478 3.47 19.87 -6.91
C ASP A 478 4.73 20.31 -7.67
N GLU A 479 4.68 21.46 -8.35
CA GLU A 479 5.75 21.98 -9.22
C GLU A 479 6.20 20.98 -10.29
N PHE A 480 5.25 20.35 -10.98
CA PHE A 480 5.54 19.36 -12.03
C PHE A 480 6.39 19.94 -13.19
N ASP A 481 6.30 21.25 -13.44
CA ASP A 481 7.11 21.97 -14.45
C ASP A 481 8.60 22.08 -14.10
N LYS A 482 8.98 21.80 -12.86
CA LYS A 482 10.36 21.96 -12.36
C LYS A 482 11.12 20.64 -12.22
N MET A 483 10.54 19.54 -12.69
CA MET A 483 11.19 18.23 -12.70
C MET A 483 12.27 18.15 -13.78
N ARG A 484 13.27 17.27 -13.56
CA ARG A 484 14.33 17.01 -14.53
C ARG A 484 13.82 16.05 -15.61
N ASP A 485 14.39 16.13 -16.82
CA ASP A 485 14.02 15.24 -17.92
C ASP A 485 14.20 13.74 -17.60
N ASP A 486 15.19 13.38 -16.77
CA ASP A 486 15.41 11.99 -16.35
C ASP A 486 14.23 11.44 -15.52
N ASP A 487 13.66 12.28 -14.65
CA ASP A 487 12.53 11.93 -13.79
C ASP A 487 11.24 11.77 -14.63
N VAL A 488 11.12 12.55 -15.71
CA VAL A 488 9.99 12.49 -16.64
C VAL A 488 9.96 11.16 -17.41
N VAL A 489 11.11 10.57 -17.76
CA VAL A 489 11.18 9.26 -18.44
C VAL A 489 10.61 8.16 -17.54
N ALA A 490 10.97 8.16 -16.27
CA ALA A 490 10.45 7.24 -15.28
C ALA A 490 8.91 7.34 -15.13
N ILE A 491 8.39 8.56 -15.08
CA ILE A 491 6.94 8.80 -14.99
C ILE A 491 6.23 8.36 -16.27
N HIS A 492 6.85 8.49 -17.45
CA HIS A 492 6.28 8.00 -18.70
C HIS A 492 6.04 6.49 -18.71
N GLU A 493 6.99 5.73 -18.18
CA GLU A 493 6.87 4.27 -18.03
C GLU A 493 5.75 3.94 -17.02
N ALA A 494 5.81 4.58 -15.84
CA ALA A 494 4.87 4.33 -14.76
C ALA A 494 3.41 4.71 -15.11
N MET A 495 3.18 5.82 -15.81
CA MET A 495 1.81 6.25 -16.19
C MET A 495 1.20 5.40 -17.31
N GLU A 496 2.01 4.84 -18.21
CA GLU A 496 1.53 4.04 -19.34
C GLU A 496 1.34 2.57 -18.95
N GLN A 497 2.36 1.96 -18.35
CA GLN A 497 2.39 0.53 -18.06
C GLN A 497 1.96 0.19 -16.63
N GLN A 498 1.92 1.19 -15.74
CA GLN A 498 1.70 0.99 -14.29
C GLN A 498 2.72 0.04 -13.65
N THR A 499 3.91 -0.02 -14.25
CA THR A 499 5.06 -0.79 -13.79
C THR A 499 6.32 0.02 -14.01
N ILE A 500 7.29 -0.15 -13.13
CA ILE A 500 8.63 0.44 -13.24
C ILE A 500 9.62 -0.72 -13.35
N SER A 501 10.38 -0.74 -14.44
CA SER A 501 11.49 -1.65 -14.63
C SER A 501 12.77 -1.10 -13.99
N ILE A 502 13.42 -1.90 -13.16
CA ILE A 502 14.72 -1.57 -12.58
C ILE A 502 15.70 -2.64 -12.99
N SER A 503 16.72 -2.24 -13.75
CA SER A 503 17.85 -3.07 -14.16
C SER A 503 19.15 -2.44 -13.67
N LYS A 504 19.44 -2.54 -12.38
CA LYS A 504 20.63 -1.94 -11.73
C LYS A 504 21.32 -2.95 -10.82
N ALA A 505 22.66 -2.90 -10.77
CA ALA A 505 23.48 -3.75 -9.90
C ALA A 505 23.21 -5.28 -10.00
N GLY A 506 22.83 -5.75 -11.20
CA GLY A 506 22.50 -7.17 -11.44
C GLY A 506 21.10 -7.59 -10.97
N ILE A 507 20.30 -6.64 -10.48
CA ILE A 507 18.89 -6.85 -10.14
C ILE A 507 18.04 -6.36 -11.32
N THR A 508 17.30 -7.29 -11.92
CA THR A 508 16.27 -7.02 -12.93
C THR A 508 14.91 -7.30 -12.31
N THR A 509 14.24 -6.27 -11.78
CA THR A 509 12.93 -6.39 -11.12
C THR A 509 11.94 -5.41 -11.70
N MET A 510 10.71 -5.88 -11.90
CA MET A 510 9.56 -5.05 -12.26
C MET A 510 8.77 -4.76 -10.98
N LEU A 511 8.65 -3.48 -10.60
CA LEU A 511 7.82 -3.05 -9.49
C LEU A 511 6.50 -2.50 -10.03
N ASN A 512 5.38 -2.83 -9.40
CA ASN A 512 4.08 -2.32 -9.81
C ASN A 512 3.85 -0.93 -9.21
N THR A 513 3.31 0.00 -10.00
CA THR A 513 2.96 1.36 -9.59
C THR A 513 1.58 1.72 -10.10
N ARG A 514 0.57 1.03 -9.57
CA ARG A 514 -0.83 1.15 -10.01
C ARG A 514 -1.48 2.30 -9.26
N CYS A 515 -1.06 3.53 -9.61
CA CYS A 515 -1.41 4.75 -8.90
C CYS A 515 -2.05 5.75 -9.85
N ALA A 516 -3.01 6.53 -9.34
CA ALA A 516 -3.49 7.73 -10.01
C ALA A 516 -2.51 8.88 -9.77
N VAL A 517 -2.24 9.70 -10.79
CA VAL A 517 -1.36 10.87 -10.67
C VAL A 517 -2.20 12.15 -10.74
N ILE A 518 -2.06 13.00 -9.72
CA ILE A 518 -2.53 14.38 -9.74
C ILE A 518 -1.34 15.32 -9.70
N ALA A 519 -1.21 16.16 -10.72
CA ALA A 519 -0.08 17.07 -10.88
C ALA A 519 -0.55 18.52 -10.93
N ALA A 520 0.14 19.40 -10.21
CA ALA A 520 0.00 20.85 -10.37
C ALA A 520 1.25 21.41 -11.06
N ALA A 521 1.03 22.29 -12.03
CA ALA A 521 2.11 23.02 -12.69
C ALA A 521 1.75 24.50 -12.87
N ASN A 522 2.80 25.32 -12.92
CA ASN A 522 2.70 26.74 -13.15
C ASN A 522 3.23 27.09 -14.56
N PRO A 523 2.72 28.15 -15.22
CA PRO A 523 3.27 28.62 -16.48
C PRO A 523 4.70 29.15 -16.28
N SER A 524 5.51 29.08 -17.33
CA SER A 524 6.93 29.51 -17.29
C SER A 524 7.10 30.98 -16.89
N PHE A 525 6.21 31.84 -17.39
CA PHE A 525 6.20 33.29 -17.10
C PHE A 525 5.42 33.66 -15.84
N GLY A 526 4.94 32.68 -15.06
CA GLY A 526 4.17 32.92 -13.83
C GLY A 526 2.74 33.43 -14.06
N SER A 527 2.42 34.04 -15.19
CA SER A 527 1.05 34.44 -15.56
C SER A 527 0.73 34.06 -17.00
N TYR A 528 -0.51 33.67 -17.28
CA TYR A 528 -0.95 33.51 -18.67
C TYR A 528 -1.07 34.85 -19.38
N ASP A 529 -0.45 34.94 -20.56
CA ASP A 529 -0.69 36.04 -21.49
C ASP A 529 -1.73 35.60 -22.53
N ASP A 530 -2.81 36.36 -22.68
CA ASP A 530 -3.86 36.09 -23.67
C ASP A 530 -3.39 36.31 -25.13
N SER A 531 -2.25 36.99 -25.31
CA SER A 531 -1.73 37.33 -26.64
C SER A 531 -0.94 36.21 -27.30
N GLN A 532 -0.37 35.30 -26.52
CA GLN A 532 0.41 34.15 -27.00
C GLN A 532 -0.40 32.86 -26.96
N ASP A 533 -0.07 31.92 -27.85
CA ASP A 533 -0.70 30.61 -27.86
C ASP A 533 -0.27 29.81 -26.61
N THR A 534 -1.23 29.14 -25.98
CA THR A 534 -1.04 28.40 -24.71
C THR A 534 -0.02 27.27 -24.80
N THR A 535 0.24 26.73 -25.99
CA THR A 535 1.25 25.68 -26.20
C THR A 535 2.68 26.19 -26.04
N ASP A 536 2.94 27.47 -26.32
CA ASP A 536 4.29 28.03 -26.20
C ASP A 536 4.58 28.52 -24.77
N GLN A 537 3.53 28.71 -23.97
CA GLN A 537 3.61 29.09 -22.55
C GLN A 537 3.94 27.90 -21.63
N HIS A 538 3.85 26.68 -22.15
CA HIS A 538 4.12 25.45 -21.43
C HIS A 538 5.21 24.62 -22.13
N ASP A 539 6.32 24.40 -21.43
CA ASP A 539 7.43 23.58 -21.95
C ASP A 539 7.19 22.07 -21.79
N PHE A 540 5.95 21.61 -22.04
CA PHE A 540 5.61 20.20 -21.94
C PHE A 540 5.64 19.53 -23.31
N LYS A 541 6.32 18.38 -23.38
CA LYS A 541 6.24 17.48 -24.53
C LYS A 541 4.79 16.99 -24.68
N THR A 542 4.30 16.96 -25.93
CA THR A 542 2.94 16.49 -26.26
C THR A 542 2.66 15.06 -25.79
N THR A 543 3.71 14.26 -25.59
CA THR A 543 3.66 12.89 -25.06
C THR A 543 3.16 12.82 -23.61
N ILE A 544 3.43 13.82 -22.78
CA ILE A 544 2.96 13.90 -21.39
C ILE A 544 1.48 14.29 -21.37
N LEU A 545 1.14 15.36 -22.09
CA LEU A 545 -0.23 15.88 -22.16
C LEU A 545 -1.22 14.82 -22.66
N SER A 546 -0.80 13.96 -23.57
CA SER A 546 -1.64 12.85 -24.07
C SER A 546 -1.92 11.74 -23.06
N ARG A 547 -1.20 11.68 -21.93
CA ARG A 547 -1.32 10.64 -20.88
C ARG A 547 -2.11 11.10 -19.65
N PHE A 548 -2.39 12.39 -19.58
CA PHE A 548 -3.33 12.95 -18.63
C PHE A 548 -4.74 12.85 -19.22
N ASP A 549 -5.66 12.36 -18.42
CA ASP A 549 -7.02 12.10 -18.83
C ASP A 549 -7.84 13.40 -18.79
N ILE A 550 -7.56 14.26 -17.80
CA ILE A 550 -8.16 15.60 -17.68
C ILE A 550 -7.07 16.66 -17.45
N ILE A 551 -7.19 17.79 -18.14
CA ILE A 551 -6.29 18.95 -18.00
C ILE A 551 -7.12 20.20 -17.69
N PHE A 552 -6.94 20.79 -16.51
CA PHE A 552 -7.60 22.04 -16.15
C PHE A 552 -6.67 23.23 -16.34
N LEU A 553 -7.21 24.31 -16.89
CA LEU A 553 -6.52 25.57 -17.09
C LEU A 553 -7.12 26.66 -16.19
N LEU A 554 -6.58 26.76 -14.99
CA LEU A 554 -7.04 27.68 -13.96
C LEU A 554 -6.42 29.05 -14.13
N ARG A 555 -7.22 30.01 -14.61
CA ARG A 555 -6.80 31.40 -14.77
C ARG A 555 -7.41 32.27 -13.68
N ASN A 556 -6.60 33.16 -13.14
CA ASN A 556 -7.10 34.18 -12.23
C ASN A 556 -7.68 35.36 -13.03
N LYS A 557 -8.95 35.25 -13.44
CA LYS A 557 -9.67 36.37 -14.05
C LYS A 557 -10.11 37.34 -12.97
N GLN A 558 -9.71 38.60 -13.10
CA GLN A 558 -10.14 39.68 -12.20
C GLN A 558 -11.64 39.92 -12.39
N ASP A 559 -12.44 39.55 -11.39
CA ASP A 559 -13.88 39.69 -11.40
C ASP A 559 -14.35 40.15 -10.02
N VAL A 560 -14.87 41.37 -9.94
CA VAL A 560 -15.21 42.03 -8.67
C VAL A 560 -16.26 41.23 -7.90
N GLU A 561 -17.24 40.64 -8.59
CA GLU A 561 -18.30 39.87 -7.93
C GLU A 561 -17.73 38.60 -7.28
N LYS A 562 -16.92 37.84 -8.02
CA LYS A 562 -16.29 36.63 -7.49
C LYS A 562 -15.31 36.94 -6.38
N ASP A 563 -14.52 38.00 -6.51
CA ASP A 563 -13.56 38.42 -5.51
C ASP A 563 -14.25 38.83 -4.21
N THR A 564 -15.40 39.51 -4.27
CA THR A 564 -16.18 39.84 -3.06
C THR A 564 -16.73 38.59 -2.36
N LEU A 565 -17.24 37.62 -3.12
CA LEU A 565 -17.72 36.34 -2.56
C LEU A 565 -16.57 35.54 -1.93
N LEU A 566 -15.43 35.46 -2.62
CA LEU A 566 -14.22 34.81 -2.12
C LEU A 566 -13.70 35.48 -0.84
N CYS A 567 -13.62 36.82 -0.81
CA CYS A 567 -13.22 37.58 0.36
C CYS A 567 -14.14 37.30 1.56
N ASN A 568 -15.45 37.37 1.35
CA ASN A 568 -16.44 37.10 2.41
C ASN A 568 -16.29 35.68 2.96
N HIS A 569 -16.09 34.70 2.07
CA HIS A 569 -15.89 33.31 2.45
C HIS A 569 -14.59 33.12 3.27
N ILE A 570 -13.48 33.68 2.82
CA ILE A 570 -12.18 33.59 3.50
C ILE A 570 -12.24 34.26 4.89
N VAL A 571 -12.85 35.45 4.97
CA VAL A 571 -13.05 36.14 6.26
C VAL A 571 -13.92 35.32 7.20
N ALA A 572 -15.00 34.70 6.70
CA ALA A 572 -15.87 33.84 7.50
C ALA A 572 -15.13 32.61 8.04
N LEU A 573 -14.27 31.97 7.24
CA LEU A 573 -13.42 30.86 7.67
C LEU A 573 -12.42 31.29 8.75
N HIS A 574 -11.77 32.45 8.59
CA HIS A 574 -10.83 32.97 9.58
C HIS A 574 -11.50 33.43 10.88
N ALA A 575 -12.73 33.95 10.81
CA ALA A 575 -13.52 34.30 11.98
C ALA A 575 -13.98 33.05 12.76
N SER A 576 -14.26 31.96 12.05
CA SER A 576 -14.79 30.70 12.60
C SER A 576 -13.70 29.69 12.98
N LYS A 577 -12.60 30.14 13.60
CA LYS A 577 -11.40 29.35 13.95
C LYS A 577 -11.62 28.03 14.73
N HIS A 578 -12.84 27.76 15.22
CA HIS A 578 -13.19 26.54 15.99
C HIS A 578 -14.26 25.64 15.37
N LYS A 579 -14.85 26.01 14.23
CA LYS A 579 -15.71 25.09 13.46
C LYS A 579 -15.03 24.82 12.14
N SER A 580 -14.23 23.75 12.08
CA SER A 580 -14.02 23.04 10.83
C SER A 580 -15.42 22.85 10.24
N GLN A 581 -15.75 23.51 9.13
CA GLN A 581 -16.95 23.12 8.39
C GLN A 581 -16.69 21.70 7.91
N GLU A 582 -17.07 20.72 8.73
CA GLU A 582 -17.28 19.37 8.25
C GLU A 582 -18.27 19.51 7.10
N GLY A 583 -17.87 19.11 5.90
CA GLY A 583 -18.79 19.06 4.78
C GLY A 583 -20.01 18.22 5.13
N GLU A 584 -21.02 18.19 4.26
CA GLU A 584 -22.24 17.39 4.47
C GLU A 584 -21.91 15.92 4.81
N ILE A 585 -20.76 15.42 4.36
CA ILE A 585 -20.19 14.12 4.74
C ILE A 585 -18.86 14.33 5.50
N PRO A 586 -18.67 13.74 6.69
CA PRO A 586 -17.40 13.80 7.40
C PRO A 586 -16.30 13.04 6.65
N LEU A 587 -15.08 13.56 6.70
CA LEU A 587 -13.93 13.04 5.95
C LEU A 587 -13.66 11.54 6.22
N SER A 588 -13.85 11.08 7.46
CA SER A 588 -13.70 9.68 7.85
C SER A 588 -14.74 8.76 7.20
N LYS A 589 -15.99 9.21 7.03
CA LYS A 589 -17.01 8.45 6.29
C LYS A 589 -16.75 8.49 4.79
N LEU A 590 -16.33 9.64 4.25
CA LEU A 590 -15.98 9.78 2.82
C LEU A 590 -14.82 8.86 2.42
N THR A 591 -13.75 8.83 3.20
CA THR A 591 -12.57 7.95 2.95
C THR A 591 -12.97 6.46 2.95
N ARG A 592 -13.76 6.03 3.93
CA ARG A 592 -14.31 4.66 3.98
C ARG A 592 -15.24 4.36 2.81
N TYR A 593 -16.10 5.31 2.42
CA TYR A 593 -16.98 5.17 1.27
C TYR A 593 -16.20 4.98 -0.03
N ILE A 594 -15.13 5.76 -0.25
CA ILE A 594 -14.24 5.59 -1.41
C ILE A 594 -13.58 4.21 -1.41
N GLN A 595 -13.10 3.74 -0.25
CA GLN A 595 -12.51 2.40 -0.12
C GLN A 595 -13.52 1.30 -0.44
N TYR A 596 -14.75 1.43 0.06
CA TYR A 596 -15.85 0.51 -0.19
C TYR A 596 -16.21 0.45 -1.68
N ALA A 597 -16.45 1.62 -2.29
CA ALA A 597 -16.82 1.74 -3.71
C ALA A 597 -15.75 1.17 -4.65
N LYS A 598 -14.46 1.40 -4.35
CA LYS A 598 -13.34 0.86 -5.13
C LYS A 598 -13.23 -0.67 -5.10
N ARG A 599 -13.65 -1.30 -3.99
CA ARG A 599 -13.50 -2.74 -3.76
C ARG A 599 -14.67 -3.55 -4.30
N GLU A 600 -15.90 -3.15 -3.96
CA GLU A 600 -17.08 -3.98 -4.26
C GLU A 600 -17.64 -3.75 -5.67
N ILE A 601 -17.50 -2.55 -6.24
CA ILE A 601 -18.16 -2.22 -7.52
C ILE A 601 -17.16 -2.08 -8.66
N ALA A 602 -17.40 -2.89 -9.69
CA ALA A 602 -16.75 -2.78 -10.99
C ALA A 602 -17.81 -2.53 -12.08
N PRO A 603 -18.16 -1.25 -12.36
CA PRO A 603 -19.18 -0.94 -13.35
C PRO A 603 -18.83 -1.41 -14.77
N LEU A 604 -19.84 -1.92 -15.47
CA LEU A 604 -19.78 -2.26 -16.89
C LEU A 604 -20.55 -1.24 -17.72
N LEU A 605 -20.08 -0.91 -18.93
CA LEU A 605 -20.81 0.01 -19.79
C LEU A 605 -22.06 -0.65 -20.38
N SER A 606 -23.18 0.05 -20.26
CA SER A 606 -24.43 -0.29 -20.94
C SER A 606 -24.29 -0.18 -22.47
N LYS A 607 -25.24 -0.77 -23.21
CA LYS A 607 -25.26 -0.66 -24.69
C LYS A 607 -25.47 0.79 -25.13
N GLU A 608 -26.43 1.48 -24.50
CA GLU A 608 -26.77 2.88 -24.77
C GLU A 608 -25.57 3.82 -24.53
N ALA A 609 -24.87 3.65 -23.40
CA ALA A 609 -23.66 4.42 -23.10
C ALA A 609 -22.56 4.25 -24.17
N ARG A 610 -22.39 3.03 -24.71
CA ARG A 610 -21.40 2.77 -25.78
C ARG A 610 -21.76 3.46 -27.08
N ASP A 611 -23.04 3.46 -27.46
CA ASP A 611 -23.49 4.14 -28.67
C ASP A 611 -23.34 5.67 -28.53
N SER A 612 -23.66 6.23 -27.36
CA SER A 612 -23.48 7.65 -27.05
C SER A 612 -22.01 8.08 -27.12
N LEU A 613 -21.10 7.33 -26.48
CA LEU A 613 -19.65 7.57 -26.57
C LEU A 613 -19.11 7.48 -27.99
N ARG A 614 -19.57 6.49 -28.78
CA ARG A 614 -19.18 6.35 -30.19
C ARG A 614 -19.61 7.57 -31.01
N ASN A 615 -20.87 7.98 -30.84
CA ASN A 615 -21.42 9.11 -31.58
C ASN A 615 -20.70 10.40 -31.23
N PHE A 616 -20.46 10.65 -29.94
CA PHE A 616 -19.66 11.78 -29.46
C PHE A 616 -18.26 11.78 -30.10
N TYR A 617 -17.52 10.68 -30.01
CA TYR A 617 -16.17 10.58 -30.58
C TYR A 617 -16.12 10.84 -32.09
N VAL A 618 -17.06 10.28 -32.85
CA VAL A 618 -17.14 10.47 -34.31
C VAL A 618 -17.48 11.93 -34.63
N GLN A 619 -18.44 12.52 -33.92
CA GLN A 619 -18.84 13.90 -34.12
C GLN A 619 -17.69 14.86 -33.83
N THR A 620 -17.07 14.77 -32.65
CA THR A 620 -15.96 15.66 -32.30
C THR A 620 -14.80 15.50 -33.29
N ARG A 621 -14.50 14.26 -33.74
CA ARG A 621 -13.45 14.06 -34.75
C ARG A 621 -13.81 14.62 -36.12
N ALA A 622 -15.09 14.63 -36.51
CA ALA A 622 -15.56 15.22 -37.75
C ALA A 622 -15.43 16.76 -37.72
N GLU A 623 -15.80 17.39 -36.60
CA GLU A 623 -15.64 18.84 -36.38
C GLU A 623 -14.16 19.25 -36.53
N TYR A 624 -13.24 18.51 -35.92
CA TYR A 624 -11.79 18.76 -36.06
C TYR A 624 -11.27 18.59 -37.51
N ARG A 625 -11.92 17.76 -38.34
CA ARG A 625 -11.54 17.61 -39.76
C ARG A 625 -12.07 18.75 -40.63
N GLY A 626 -13.22 19.34 -40.28
CA GLY A 626 -13.81 20.48 -40.99
C GLY A 626 -13.01 21.78 -40.82
N ASP A 627 -12.38 21.95 -39.66
CA ASP A 627 -11.66 23.16 -39.22
C ASP A 627 -10.24 23.35 -39.80
N ARG A 628 -9.89 22.70 -40.92
CA ARG A 628 -8.55 22.78 -41.55
C ARG A 628 -8.07 24.19 -41.95
N ARG A 629 -8.90 25.22 -41.84
CA ARG A 629 -8.55 26.62 -42.15
C ARG A 629 -7.91 27.39 -40.98
N SER A 630 -7.97 26.87 -39.75
CA SER A 630 -7.29 27.49 -38.61
C SER A 630 -5.97 26.77 -38.33
N VAL A 631 -4.84 27.44 -38.60
CA VAL A 631 -3.46 26.94 -38.35
C VAL A 631 -3.13 26.91 -36.84
N THR A 632 -4.11 27.08 -35.96
CA THR A 632 -3.90 26.91 -34.52
C THR A 632 -3.89 25.43 -34.17
N LYS A 633 -2.80 24.99 -33.53
CA LYS A 633 -2.58 23.62 -33.07
C LYS A 633 -3.59 23.26 -31.96
N LYS A 634 -4.85 22.99 -32.31
CA LYS A 634 -5.79 22.32 -31.37
C LYS A 634 -5.25 20.93 -31.08
N ILE A 635 -5.21 20.53 -29.80
CA ILE A 635 -4.74 19.20 -29.37
C ILE A 635 -5.62 18.14 -30.06
N PRO A 636 -5.03 17.21 -30.84
CA PRO A 636 -5.82 16.22 -31.58
C PRO A 636 -6.48 15.24 -30.60
N ILE A 637 -7.77 14.98 -30.80
CA ILE A 637 -8.50 13.96 -30.03
C ILE A 637 -8.01 12.58 -30.45
N THR A 638 -7.33 11.90 -29.53
CA THR A 638 -6.78 10.55 -29.72
C THR A 638 -7.70 9.49 -29.12
N LEU A 639 -7.44 8.21 -29.42
CA LEU A 639 -8.14 7.09 -28.79
C LEU A 639 -7.94 7.05 -27.26
N ARG A 640 -6.84 7.61 -26.75
CA ARG A 640 -6.61 7.75 -25.30
C ARG A 640 -7.70 8.60 -24.63
N GLN A 641 -8.19 9.63 -25.31
CA GLN A 641 -9.26 10.47 -24.76
C GLN A 641 -10.61 9.74 -24.69
N LEU A 642 -10.86 8.81 -25.61
CA LEU A 642 -12.02 7.92 -25.49
C LEU A 642 -11.89 7.01 -24.26
N GLU A 643 -10.70 6.47 -24.01
CA GLU A 643 -10.41 5.66 -22.83
C GLU A 643 -10.58 6.46 -21.54
N SER A 644 -10.12 7.72 -21.52
CA SER A 644 -10.33 8.67 -20.43
C SER A 644 -11.82 8.88 -20.11
N LEU A 645 -12.65 9.12 -21.14
CA LEU A 645 -14.10 9.29 -20.98
C LEU A 645 -14.75 8.04 -20.40
N ILE A 646 -14.31 6.85 -20.82
CA ILE A 646 -14.80 5.58 -20.27
C ILE A 646 -14.47 5.48 -18.77
N ARG A 647 -13.22 5.77 -18.37
CA ARG A 647 -12.82 5.72 -16.96
C ARG A 647 -13.59 6.75 -16.11
N LEU A 648 -13.85 7.94 -16.65
CA LEU A 648 -14.67 8.96 -15.99
C LEU A 648 -16.11 8.49 -15.80
N ALA A 649 -16.73 7.93 -16.83
CA ALA A 649 -18.09 7.41 -16.74
C ALA A 649 -18.20 6.27 -15.72
N GLU A 650 -17.20 5.39 -15.67
CA GLU A 650 -17.09 4.35 -14.64
C GLU A 650 -16.91 4.95 -13.24
N SER A 651 -16.14 6.03 -13.08
CA SER A 651 -15.96 6.67 -11.78
C SER A 651 -17.26 7.31 -11.26
N PHE A 652 -18.08 7.92 -12.12
CA PHE A 652 -19.40 8.43 -11.74
C PHE A 652 -20.35 7.29 -11.36
N ALA A 653 -20.36 6.19 -12.11
CA ALA A 653 -21.15 5.01 -11.75
C ALA A 653 -20.75 4.45 -10.38
N LYS A 654 -19.45 4.41 -10.07
CA LYS A 654 -18.96 4.00 -8.73
C LYS A 654 -19.39 4.93 -7.61
N MET A 655 -19.56 6.23 -7.85
CA MET A 655 -20.04 7.15 -6.81
C MET A 655 -21.46 6.82 -6.34
N GLU A 656 -22.29 6.25 -7.23
CA GLU A 656 -23.65 5.74 -6.91
C GLU A 656 -23.65 4.27 -6.48
N LEU A 657 -22.49 3.62 -6.41
CA LEU A 657 -22.35 2.16 -6.25
C LEU A 657 -23.10 1.36 -7.33
N SER A 658 -23.30 1.92 -8.52
CA SER A 658 -24.05 1.26 -9.60
C SER A 658 -23.17 0.28 -10.39
N GLN A 659 -23.71 -0.91 -10.67
CA GLN A 659 -22.99 -1.96 -11.42
C GLN A 659 -22.93 -1.68 -12.94
N PHE A 660 -23.73 -0.74 -13.44
CA PHE A 660 -23.81 -0.43 -14.86
C PHE A 660 -23.68 1.08 -15.10
N ALA A 661 -22.75 1.46 -15.98
CA ALA A 661 -22.64 2.83 -16.44
C ALA A 661 -23.71 3.13 -17.50
N THR A 662 -24.69 3.95 -17.13
CA THR A 662 -25.76 4.48 -17.99
C THR A 662 -25.30 5.66 -18.85
N GLU A 663 -26.15 6.07 -19.81
CA GLU A 663 -25.89 7.25 -20.65
C GLU A 663 -25.77 8.54 -19.83
N LYS A 664 -26.47 8.67 -18.70
CA LYS A 664 -26.35 9.84 -17.81
C LYS A 664 -24.91 10.08 -17.34
N HIS A 665 -24.19 9.03 -16.94
CA HIS A 665 -22.80 9.16 -16.48
C HIS A 665 -21.85 9.52 -17.62
N VAL A 666 -22.13 9.02 -18.83
CA VAL A 666 -21.39 9.42 -20.03
C VAL A 666 -21.58 10.90 -20.32
N GLN A 667 -22.81 11.40 -20.24
CA GLN A 667 -23.07 12.83 -20.46
C GLN A 667 -22.34 13.70 -19.44
N MET A 668 -22.38 13.37 -18.14
CA MET A 668 -21.61 14.07 -17.12
C MET A 668 -20.09 14.05 -17.39
N SER A 669 -19.58 12.93 -17.90
CA SER A 669 -18.17 12.80 -18.28
C SER A 669 -17.81 13.67 -19.47
N ILE A 670 -18.68 13.74 -20.48
CA ILE A 670 -18.55 14.62 -21.64
C ILE A 670 -18.59 16.08 -21.19
N ASP A 671 -19.50 16.43 -20.29
CA ASP A 671 -19.63 17.79 -19.77
C ASP A 671 -18.35 18.21 -19.06
N LEU A 672 -17.80 17.36 -18.17
CA LEU A 672 -16.54 17.60 -17.48
C LEU A 672 -15.34 17.70 -18.45
N PHE A 673 -15.28 16.81 -19.45
CA PHE A 673 -14.24 16.83 -20.47
C PHE A 673 -14.33 18.07 -21.37
N SER A 674 -15.56 18.47 -21.71
CA SER A 674 -15.84 19.67 -22.47
C SER A 674 -15.49 20.91 -21.66
N ALA A 675 -15.71 20.94 -20.35
CA ALA A 675 -15.30 22.07 -19.50
C ALA A 675 -13.77 22.23 -19.49
N SER A 676 -13.05 21.10 -19.37
CA SER A 676 -11.58 21.04 -19.45
C SER A 676 -11.05 21.54 -20.80
N THR A 677 -11.65 21.10 -21.91
CA THR A 677 -11.21 21.46 -23.27
C THR A 677 -11.74 22.81 -23.75
N ALA A 678 -12.92 23.24 -23.28
CA ALA A 678 -13.58 24.48 -23.68
C ALA A 678 -12.91 25.71 -23.06
N GLU A 679 -12.30 25.62 -21.88
CA GLU A 679 -11.48 26.74 -21.39
C GLU A 679 -10.23 26.94 -22.26
N THR A 680 -9.64 25.84 -22.76
CA THR A 680 -8.54 25.88 -23.73
C THR A 680 -9.03 26.34 -25.12
N ALA A 681 -10.20 25.89 -25.57
CA ALA A 681 -10.76 26.23 -26.87
C ALA A 681 -11.32 27.65 -26.91
N LYS A 682 -11.95 28.14 -25.83
CA LYS A 682 -12.41 29.54 -25.69
C LYS A 682 -11.27 30.53 -25.87
N GLN A 683 -10.03 30.15 -25.57
CA GLN A 683 -8.85 30.99 -25.79
C GLN A 683 -8.43 31.05 -27.25
N CYS A 684 -8.60 29.96 -28.01
CA CYS A 684 -8.49 30.02 -29.47
C CYS A 684 -9.72 30.73 -30.11
N LEU A 685 -10.88 30.69 -29.45
CA LEU A 685 -12.18 31.16 -29.96
C LEU A 685 -12.57 32.57 -29.49
N ILE A 686 -11.70 33.34 -28.84
CA ILE A 686 -11.89 34.82 -28.72
C ILE A 686 -12.02 35.45 -30.12
N PHE A 687 -11.62 34.71 -31.15
CA PHE A 687 -11.81 35.05 -32.55
C PHE A 687 -13.22 34.76 -33.12
N GLU A 688 -13.99 33.82 -32.56
CA GLU A 688 -15.22 33.31 -33.18
C GLU A 688 -16.49 33.49 -32.34
N THR A 689 -16.42 33.67 -31.02
CA THR A 689 -17.61 34.08 -30.23
C THR A 689 -17.78 35.59 -30.25
N MET A 690 -17.90 36.15 -31.45
CA MET A 690 -18.42 37.49 -31.64
C MET A 690 -19.88 37.33 -32.01
N SER A 691 -20.76 38.13 -31.39
CA SER A 691 -22.11 38.25 -31.92
C SER A 691 -22.02 38.62 -33.42
N PRO A 692 -22.92 38.16 -34.30
CA PRO A 692 -22.90 38.53 -35.72
C PRO A 692 -22.87 40.05 -35.97
N LEU A 693 -23.29 40.87 -34.98
CA LEU A 693 -23.15 42.33 -34.97
C LEU A 693 -21.70 42.79 -34.75
N GLU A 694 -21.01 42.28 -33.73
CA GLU A 694 -19.63 42.67 -33.47
C GLU A 694 -18.66 42.14 -34.54
N GLN A 695 -18.96 40.98 -35.14
CA GLN A 695 -18.20 40.45 -36.29
C GLN A 695 -18.25 41.39 -37.50
N LYS A 696 -19.41 42.02 -37.75
CA LYS A 696 -19.55 43.05 -38.79
C LYS A 696 -18.78 44.32 -38.44
N ALA A 697 -18.83 44.76 -37.18
CA ALA A 697 -18.09 45.93 -36.72
C ALA A 697 -16.56 45.74 -36.83
N VAL A 698 -16.06 44.55 -36.49
CA VAL A 698 -14.64 44.21 -36.64
C VAL A 698 -14.22 44.13 -38.11
N LYS A 699 -15.03 43.55 -39.00
CA LYS A 699 -14.73 43.57 -40.46
C LYS A 699 -14.69 44.98 -41.04
N GLN A 700 -15.63 45.84 -40.65
CA GLN A 700 -15.62 47.24 -41.06
C GLN A 700 -14.39 47.99 -40.53
N ALA A 701 -13.95 47.67 -39.31
CA ALA A 701 -12.71 48.18 -38.74
C ALA A 701 -11.46 47.65 -39.49
N GLU A 702 -11.43 46.37 -39.91
CA GLU A 702 -10.36 45.80 -40.73
C GLU A 702 -10.23 46.57 -42.06
N ASP A 703 -11.34 46.76 -42.78
CA ASP A 703 -11.35 47.47 -44.05
C ASP A 703 -10.93 48.94 -43.90
N ALA A 704 -11.32 49.60 -42.80
CA ALA A 704 -10.93 50.97 -42.50
C ALA A 704 -9.43 51.10 -42.21
N ILE A 705 -8.83 50.12 -41.51
CA ILE A 705 -7.38 50.08 -41.23
C ILE A 705 -6.61 49.82 -42.53
N LEU A 706 -7.06 48.87 -43.37
CA LEU A 706 -6.42 48.55 -44.65
C LEU A 706 -6.58 49.65 -45.71
N GLY A 707 -7.70 50.38 -45.69
CA GLY A 707 -7.91 51.54 -46.55
C GLY A 707 -7.03 52.73 -46.16
N ARG A 708 -6.65 52.85 -44.88
CA ARG A 708 -5.77 53.93 -44.40
C ARG A 708 -4.30 53.63 -44.60
N LEU A 709 -3.87 52.38 -44.39
CA LEU A 709 -2.48 51.94 -44.59
C LEU A 709 -2.28 51.42 -46.02
N GLY A 710 -1.74 52.27 -46.88
CA GLY A 710 -1.21 51.84 -48.18
C GLY A 710 -0.04 50.87 -48.03
N LYS A 711 0.20 50.01 -49.04
CA LYS A 711 1.34 49.07 -49.04
C LYS A 711 2.66 49.84 -48.82
N GLY A 712 3.43 49.45 -47.82
CA GLY A 712 4.70 50.09 -47.45
C GLY A 712 4.60 51.31 -46.51
N GLN A 713 3.42 51.86 -46.23
CA GLN A 713 3.26 52.99 -45.32
C GLN A 713 3.36 52.58 -43.84
N ARG A 714 3.83 53.51 -43.02
CA ARG A 714 4.01 53.35 -41.58
C ARG A 714 3.07 54.29 -40.84
N ALA A 715 2.37 53.78 -39.85
CA ALA A 715 1.57 54.59 -38.94
C ALA A 715 1.89 54.20 -37.48
N SER A 716 1.91 55.20 -36.59
CA SER A 716 1.93 54.93 -35.16
C SER A 716 0.57 54.37 -34.75
N ARG A 717 0.58 53.30 -33.94
CA ARG A 717 -0.64 52.68 -33.40
C ARG A 717 -1.52 53.71 -32.70
N VAL A 718 -0.95 54.63 -31.94
CA VAL A 718 -1.70 55.64 -31.17
C VAL A 718 -2.42 56.63 -32.09
N ASN A 719 -1.76 57.08 -33.15
CA ASN A 719 -2.35 58.02 -34.11
C ASN A 719 -3.44 57.34 -34.95
N LEU A 720 -3.22 56.10 -35.36
CA LEU A 720 -4.19 55.30 -36.11
C LEU A 720 -5.48 55.08 -35.29
N PHE A 721 -5.35 54.74 -34.01
CA PHE A 721 -6.51 54.57 -33.13
C PHE A 721 -7.26 55.88 -32.91
N ARG A 722 -6.54 56.98 -32.67
CA ARG A 722 -7.16 58.30 -32.46
C ARG A 722 -7.95 58.76 -33.69
N GLU A 723 -7.40 58.60 -34.89
CA GLU A 723 -8.09 58.95 -36.15
C GLU A 723 -9.33 58.08 -36.40
N LEU A 724 -9.24 56.77 -36.15
CA LEU A 724 -10.35 55.85 -36.39
C LEU A 724 -11.45 55.95 -35.32
N GLN A 725 -11.10 56.34 -34.09
CA GLN A 725 -12.07 56.70 -33.07
C GLN A 725 -12.87 57.95 -33.44
N LEU A 726 -12.24 58.97 -34.03
CA LEU A 726 -12.94 60.15 -34.54
C LEU A 726 -13.94 59.81 -35.66
N ARG A 727 -13.78 58.67 -36.33
CA ARG A 727 -14.72 58.16 -37.34
C ARG A 727 -15.85 57.30 -36.76
N GLY A 728 -15.93 57.15 -35.43
CA GLY A 728 -17.03 56.46 -34.76
C GLY A 728 -16.83 54.95 -34.54
N PHE A 729 -15.60 54.43 -34.69
CA PHE A 729 -15.32 53.03 -34.38
C PHE A 729 -14.93 52.82 -32.91
N ASP A 730 -15.48 51.77 -32.30
CA ASP A 730 -15.13 51.38 -30.95
C ASP A 730 -13.67 50.95 -30.82
N ARG A 731 -13.04 51.40 -29.72
CA ARG A 731 -11.64 51.09 -29.40
C ARG A 731 -11.38 49.59 -29.31
N SER A 732 -12.35 48.84 -28.79
CA SER A 732 -12.30 47.38 -28.66
C SER A 732 -12.33 46.70 -30.02
N ALA A 733 -13.20 47.14 -30.94
CA ALA A 733 -13.29 46.62 -32.31
C ALA A 733 -12.01 46.91 -33.11
N LEU A 734 -11.45 48.12 -33.00
CA LEU A 734 -10.18 48.49 -33.64
C LEU A 734 -8.99 47.69 -33.10
N SER A 735 -8.93 47.48 -31.79
CA SER A 735 -7.86 46.68 -31.18
C SER A 735 -7.92 45.22 -31.61
N LYS A 736 -9.13 44.67 -31.71
CA LYS A 736 -9.37 43.31 -32.22
C LYS A 736 -8.98 43.23 -33.70
N ALA A 737 -9.51 44.11 -34.56
CA ALA A 737 -9.21 44.15 -35.99
C ALA A 737 -7.70 44.24 -36.28
N LEU A 738 -6.96 45.07 -35.53
CA LEU A 738 -5.52 45.19 -35.70
C LEU A 738 -4.76 43.89 -35.33
N ALA A 739 -5.16 43.23 -34.24
CA ALA A 739 -4.59 41.93 -33.87
C ALA A 739 -4.88 40.85 -34.92
N ILE A 740 -6.07 40.87 -35.55
CA ILE A 740 -6.44 40.00 -36.65
C ILE A 740 -5.53 40.22 -37.86
N LEU A 741 -5.32 41.48 -38.26
CA LEU A 741 -4.49 41.82 -39.40
C LEU A 741 -3.00 41.48 -39.18
N ILE A 742 -2.51 41.60 -37.94
CA ILE A 742 -1.17 41.14 -37.56
C ILE A 742 -1.07 39.61 -37.64
N LYS A 743 -2.08 38.87 -37.13
CA LYS A 743 -2.12 37.40 -37.22
C LYS A 743 -2.22 36.90 -38.66
N LYS A 744 -2.97 37.60 -39.53
CA LYS A 744 -3.05 37.31 -40.98
C LYS A 744 -1.73 37.61 -41.71
N GLY A 745 -0.77 38.29 -41.07
CA GLY A 745 0.49 38.73 -41.68
C GLY A 745 0.33 39.93 -42.63
N GLU A 746 -0.85 40.56 -42.67
CA GLU A 746 -1.11 41.75 -43.49
C GLU A 746 -0.54 43.03 -42.86
N LEU A 747 -0.27 43.02 -41.56
CA LEU A 747 0.40 44.11 -40.84
C LEU A 747 1.54 43.54 -40.00
N GLN A 748 2.68 44.23 -40.01
CA GLN A 748 3.84 43.90 -39.17
C GLN A 748 4.01 44.99 -38.11
N GLU A 749 3.91 44.59 -36.84
CA GLU A 749 4.22 45.45 -35.71
C GLU A 749 5.74 45.39 -35.46
N ARG A 750 6.38 46.56 -35.33
CA ARG A 750 7.78 46.66 -34.88
C ARG A 750 7.83 47.28 -33.49
N GLY A 751 8.91 46.98 -32.75
CA GLY A 751 9.11 47.34 -31.33
C GLY A 751 8.86 48.80 -30.96
N ASP A 752 8.90 49.72 -31.93
CA ASP A 752 8.62 51.15 -31.74
C ASP A 752 7.13 51.50 -31.72
N ARG A 753 6.22 50.54 -31.48
CA ARG A 753 4.75 50.70 -31.52
C ARG A 753 4.22 51.27 -32.85
N SER A 754 4.98 51.05 -33.92
CA SER A 754 4.60 51.41 -35.29
C SER A 754 4.13 50.17 -36.03
N VAL A 755 3.10 50.36 -36.84
CA VAL A 755 2.49 49.30 -37.64
C VAL A 755 2.78 49.61 -39.11
N ARG A 756 3.34 48.63 -39.80
CA ARG A 756 3.65 48.73 -41.23
C ARG A 756 2.87 47.66 -41.98
N ARG A 757 2.24 48.05 -43.08
CA ARG A 757 1.76 47.10 -44.08
C ARG A 757 2.95 46.73 -44.97
N PRO A 758 3.43 45.47 -44.97
CA PRO A 758 4.59 45.05 -45.77
C PRO A 758 4.38 45.34 -47.26
#